data_AF-A0A8C1Z2C9-F1
#
_entry.id   AF-A0A8C1Z2C9-F1
#
_cell.length_a   1.000
_cell.length_b   1.000
_cell.length_c   1.000
_cell.angle_alpha   90.00
_cell.angle_beta   90.00
_cell.angle_gamma   90.00
#
_symmetry.space_group_name_H-M   'P 1'
#
loop_
_entity.id
_entity.type
_entity.pdbx_description
1 polymer ?
#
loop_
_entity_poly.entity_id
_entity_poly.type
_entity_poly.pdbx_seq_one_letter_code
_entity_poly.pdbx_strand_id
1 'polypeptide(L)'
;MASAVERTDDLVREYLIYRGFTSTLKHLDSEIKSDKDKGFRVDKIIDQLQQLIQSYDLAGLKEYWAYLDRRLFSRLEDVYRPTVNKLRTSLYRFYVIHTVQNSEKTQEFFQKQALELQTQPEWRDWFALPFIPAPEQNPSFSPYFSRQWADTFLVSLHNFLSVLFQSSPQPVLLSFDNEVQRIKTVQEENEELRQLLFALQVEWRQKKDEEMVHHKLPPYVQHMDRLAKDLPSAKDLKMPSVSTATVDLATGHSLKRRPHDHEKERKELLSKLPQQSLEKKTDSDLDAQTEALPDQTDSTNQMRVCEVGGAAVEQPFIKLSQEEYGEHHSSIMHCRVDCSGRRVASLDVDGVVKVWAFNPIMQTKATIMSKSPLLSLEWAAKPDRLLLLGSGVGTVKLYDTDAKKNLYEMTIDDVHPRILSLACSPSGTSFVCSAAAQAAPSGVVTEGDARVSAPVSGQLLLWDTKTVKQQLQFALEPGPVAINCTAFNHNGNLLVTGAADGMIRLFDMQRYESALSWKAHDGEVYSVEFSYDENTVFSIGEDGKFVQWNIHRCGVKQSEYSLSQDAVGPFVLSGYSGYKQVQVPRGRLFAFDSEGQHVLTCSSSGGVIYRLNKADAGLESVLSLGGHKAPVVTVDWCSAMDCGTCLTASMDGKIKLSTLLAQKP
;
A
#
# COMPACT_ATOMS: atom_id res chain seq x y z
N MET A 1 -25.24 11.31 3.99
CA MET A 1 -24.85 12.52 3.22
C MET A 1 -25.76 13.71 3.48
N ALA A 2 -27.08 13.59 3.36
CA ALA A 2 -28.02 14.69 3.65
C ALA A 2 -27.81 15.33 5.04
N SER A 3 -27.70 14.51 6.09
CA SER A 3 -27.38 14.96 7.45
C SER A 3 -26.00 15.61 7.57
N ALA A 4 -25.07 15.24 6.69
CA ALA A 4 -23.71 15.76 6.69
C ALA A 4 -23.67 17.13 6.00
N VAL A 5 -24.42 17.32 4.91
CA VAL A 5 -24.58 18.62 4.25
C VAL A 5 -25.22 19.63 5.20
N GLU A 6 -26.31 19.25 5.88
CA GLU A 6 -26.97 20.11 6.89
C GLU A 6 -25.99 20.56 7.98
N ARG A 7 -25.18 19.63 8.54
CA ARG A 7 -24.13 19.99 9.52
C ARG A 7 -23.04 20.90 8.94
N THR A 8 -22.65 20.68 7.69
CA THR A 8 -21.62 21.51 7.04
C THR A 8 -22.13 22.93 6.86
N ASP A 9 -23.37 23.07 6.40
CA ASP A 9 -24.01 24.37 6.23
C ASP A 9 -24.10 25.11 7.58
N ASP A 10 -24.40 24.39 8.66
CA ASP A 10 -24.43 24.97 10.01
C ASP A 10 -23.04 25.43 10.49
N LEU A 11 -22.00 24.62 10.29
CA LEU A 11 -20.62 25.02 10.61
C LEU A 11 -20.17 26.24 9.80
N VAL A 12 -20.54 26.31 8.52
CA VAL A 12 -20.25 27.46 7.65
C VAL A 12 -21.03 28.68 8.13
N ARG A 13 -22.31 28.55 8.50
CA ARG A 13 -23.09 29.65 9.09
C ARG A 13 -22.44 30.18 10.36
N GLU A 14 -22.08 29.30 11.29
CA GLU A 14 -21.41 29.68 12.54
C GLU A 14 -20.11 30.45 12.28
N TYR A 15 -19.30 29.98 11.34
CA TYR A 15 -18.07 30.67 10.94
C TYR A 15 -18.34 32.05 10.34
N LEU A 16 -19.32 32.16 9.43
CA LEU A 16 -19.68 33.44 8.79
C LEU A 16 -20.24 34.44 9.80
N ILE A 17 -21.02 33.97 10.77
CA ILE A 17 -21.52 34.78 11.89
C ILE A 17 -20.36 35.25 12.77
N TYR A 18 -19.47 34.33 13.17
CA TYR A 18 -18.32 34.63 14.03
C TYR A 18 -17.38 35.67 13.40
N ARG A 19 -17.15 35.58 12.08
CA ARG A 19 -16.31 36.53 11.33
C ARG A 19 -17.02 37.82 10.93
N GLY A 20 -18.32 37.94 11.15
CA GLY A 20 -19.11 39.14 10.82
C GLY A 20 -19.45 39.30 9.34
N PHE A 21 -19.37 38.24 8.52
CA PHE A 21 -19.69 38.30 7.09
C PHE A 21 -21.20 38.17 6.83
N THR A 22 -21.96 39.19 7.21
CA THR A 22 -23.44 39.17 7.15
C THR A 22 -24.02 39.18 5.73
N SER A 23 -23.30 39.73 4.74
CA SER A 23 -23.73 39.72 3.33
C SER A 23 -23.60 38.33 2.70
N THR A 24 -22.50 37.63 2.94
CA THR A 24 -22.29 36.27 2.43
C THR A 24 -23.20 35.27 3.11
N LEU A 25 -23.50 35.44 4.41
CA LEU A 25 -24.50 34.64 5.11
C LEU A 25 -25.88 34.74 4.45
N LYS A 26 -26.33 35.96 4.10
CA LYS A 26 -27.61 36.15 3.38
C LYS A 26 -27.62 35.48 2.01
N HIS A 27 -26.49 35.51 1.31
CA HIS A 27 -26.36 34.80 0.03
C HIS A 27 -26.42 33.29 0.21
N LEU A 28 -25.70 32.73 1.20
CA LEU A 28 -25.74 31.31 1.53
C LEU A 28 -27.17 30.86 1.89
N ASP A 29 -27.88 31.61 2.73
CA ASP A 29 -29.26 31.28 3.09
C ASP A 29 -30.23 31.38 1.90
N SER A 30 -29.98 32.31 0.97
CA SER A 30 -30.74 32.39 -0.28
C SER A 30 -30.47 31.18 -1.19
N GLU A 31 -29.22 30.75 -1.31
CA GLU A 31 -28.84 29.58 -2.10
C GLU A 31 -29.43 28.30 -1.53
N ILE A 32 -29.37 28.12 -0.21
CA ILE A 32 -29.97 26.97 0.49
C ILE A 32 -31.49 26.95 0.28
N LYS A 33 -32.17 28.11 0.32
CA LYS A 33 -33.62 28.19 0.01
C LYS A 33 -33.93 27.87 -1.45
N SER A 34 -33.01 28.11 -2.36
CA SER A 34 -33.16 27.81 -3.78
C SER A 34 -32.72 26.38 -4.16
N ASP A 35 -32.26 25.57 -3.19
CA ASP A 35 -31.74 24.23 -3.46
C ASP A 35 -32.84 23.28 -3.95
N LYS A 36 -32.70 22.88 -5.21
CA LYS A 36 -33.64 21.96 -5.88
C LYS A 36 -33.28 20.49 -5.63
N ASP A 37 -32.06 20.19 -5.15
CA ASP A 37 -31.62 18.83 -4.80
C ASP A 37 -32.11 18.38 -3.42
N LYS A 38 -32.80 19.28 -2.69
CA LYS A 38 -33.42 19.02 -1.38
C LYS A 38 -32.44 18.34 -0.40
N GLY A 39 -31.20 18.81 -0.37
CA GLY A 39 -30.14 18.24 0.46
C GLY A 39 -29.77 16.80 0.12
N PHE A 40 -29.86 16.42 -1.17
CA PHE A 40 -29.57 15.06 -1.68
C PHE A 40 -30.46 13.97 -1.06
N ARG A 41 -31.67 14.33 -0.60
CA ARG A 41 -32.64 13.36 -0.09
C ARG A 41 -33.40 12.77 -1.27
N VAL A 42 -33.06 11.53 -1.62
CA VAL A 42 -33.60 10.83 -2.80
C VAL A 42 -35.13 10.81 -2.80
N ASP A 43 -35.75 10.48 -1.67
CA ASP A 43 -37.22 10.46 -1.53
C ASP A 43 -37.83 11.79 -1.94
N LYS A 44 -37.28 12.91 -1.45
CA LYS A 44 -37.84 14.23 -1.75
C LYS A 44 -37.67 14.64 -3.21
N ILE A 45 -36.62 14.17 -3.89
CA ILE A 45 -36.39 14.39 -5.32
C ILE A 45 -37.43 13.60 -6.13
N ILE A 46 -37.68 12.34 -5.75
CA ILE A 46 -38.69 11.50 -6.38
C ILE A 46 -40.10 12.07 -6.15
N ASP A 47 -40.42 12.50 -4.93
CA ASP A 47 -41.69 13.17 -4.62
C ASP A 47 -41.89 14.41 -5.49
N GLN A 48 -40.83 15.18 -5.76
CA GLN A 48 -40.92 16.35 -6.63
C GLN A 48 -41.22 15.96 -8.08
N LEU A 49 -40.54 14.93 -8.60
CA LEU A 49 -40.79 14.40 -9.94
C LEU A 49 -42.22 13.90 -10.07
N GLN A 50 -42.70 13.14 -9.07
CA GLN A 50 -44.08 12.66 -9.02
C GLN A 50 -45.09 13.80 -8.94
N GLN A 51 -44.84 14.83 -8.13
CA GLN A 51 -45.71 16.00 -8.03
C GLN A 51 -45.85 16.73 -9.38
N LEU A 52 -44.75 16.90 -10.11
CA LEU A 52 -44.75 17.52 -11.44
C LEU A 52 -45.53 16.68 -12.47
N ILE A 53 -45.47 15.36 -12.36
CA ILE A 53 -46.27 14.44 -13.19
C ILE A 53 -47.76 14.53 -12.84
N GLN A 54 -48.10 14.55 -11.54
CA GLN A 54 -49.47 14.67 -11.05
C GLN A 54 -50.10 16.02 -11.41
N SER A 55 -49.32 17.10 -11.45
CA SER A 55 -49.77 18.43 -11.86
C SER A 55 -49.78 18.65 -13.38
N TYR A 56 -49.42 17.64 -14.18
CA TYR A 56 -49.29 17.73 -15.64
C TYR A 56 -48.36 18.87 -16.11
N ASP A 57 -47.28 19.14 -15.37
CA ASP A 57 -46.30 20.18 -15.70
C ASP A 57 -45.08 19.59 -16.42
N LEU A 58 -45.17 19.51 -17.75
CA LEU A 58 -44.08 19.05 -18.60
C LEU A 58 -42.87 19.97 -18.60
N ALA A 59 -43.07 21.29 -18.50
CA ALA A 59 -41.97 22.26 -18.56
C ALA A 59 -41.12 22.16 -17.29
N GLY A 60 -41.76 22.16 -16.12
CA GLY A 60 -41.09 21.95 -14.84
C GLY A 60 -40.39 20.60 -14.76
N LEU A 61 -41.01 19.53 -15.26
CA LEU A 61 -40.40 18.19 -15.28
C LEU A 61 -39.10 18.17 -16.10
N LYS A 62 -39.10 18.78 -17.29
CA LYS A 62 -37.91 18.89 -18.15
C LYS A 62 -36.81 19.72 -17.50
N GLU A 63 -37.16 20.89 -16.98
CA GLU A 63 -36.19 21.77 -16.32
C GLU A 63 -35.58 21.10 -15.09
N TYR A 64 -36.38 20.37 -14.31
CA TYR A 64 -35.90 19.66 -13.13
C TYR A 64 -34.99 18.48 -13.52
N TRP A 65 -35.35 17.70 -14.54
CA TRP A 65 -34.46 16.64 -15.04
C TRP A 65 -33.16 17.21 -15.63
N ALA A 66 -33.24 18.28 -16.42
CA ALA A 66 -32.05 18.94 -16.97
C ALA A 66 -31.16 19.55 -15.88
N TYR A 67 -31.76 20.00 -14.78
CA TYR A 67 -31.02 20.47 -13.60
C TYR A 67 -30.25 19.31 -12.94
N LEU A 68 -30.89 18.17 -12.70
CA LEU A 68 -30.22 16.97 -12.20
C LEU A 68 -29.13 16.49 -13.17
N ASP A 69 -29.39 16.55 -14.48
CA ASP A 69 -28.42 16.17 -15.51
C ASP A 69 -27.18 17.07 -15.49
N ARG A 70 -27.36 18.39 -15.42
CA ARG A 70 -26.23 19.34 -15.35
C ARG A 70 -25.44 19.25 -14.05
N ARG A 71 -26.11 19.06 -12.91
CA ARG A 71 -25.46 19.13 -11.58
C ARG A 71 -24.88 17.79 -11.14
N LEU A 72 -25.55 16.68 -11.46
CA LEU A 72 -25.22 15.33 -10.99
C LEU A 72 -24.73 14.44 -12.12
N PHE A 73 -25.54 14.24 -13.18
CA PHE A 73 -25.25 13.22 -14.18
C PHE A 73 -24.09 13.62 -15.12
N SER A 74 -23.83 14.91 -15.32
CA SER A 74 -22.69 15.42 -16.09
C SER A 74 -21.34 15.06 -15.48
N ARG A 75 -21.31 14.74 -14.18
CA ARG A 75 -20.11 14.33 -13.43
C ARG A 75 -19.91 12.82 -13.42
N LEU A 76 -20.89 12.05 -13.91
CA LEU A 76 -20.76 10.61 -14.05
C LEU A 76 -19.84 10.28 -15.23
N GLU A 77 -19.16 9.14 -15.12
CA GLU A 77 -18.41 8.57 -16.23
C GLU A 77 -19.34 8.24 -17.42
N ASP A 78 -18.82 8.33 -18.64
CA ASP A 78 -19.60 8.13 -19.87
C ASP A 78 -20.30 6.75 -19.93
N VAL A 79 -19.79 5.76 -19.19
CA VAL A 79 -20.36 4.41 -19.06
C VAL A 79 -21.79 4.44 -18.49
N TYR A 80 -22.13 5.42 -17.66
CA TYR A 80 -23.46 5.53 -17.04
C TYR A 80 -24.46 6.33 -17.87
N ARG A 81 -24.02 7.05 -18.91
CA ARG A 81 -24.92 7.84 -19.79
C ARG A 81 -26.06 7.01 -20.42
N PRO A 82 -25.83 5.78 -20.92
CA PRO A 82 -26.93 4.96 -21.44
C PRO A 82 -28.01 4.67 -20.39
N THR A 83 -27.62 4.47 -19.12
CA THR A 83 -28.55 4.22 -18.01
C THR A 83 -29.35 5.46 -17.66
N VAL A 84 -28.70 6.63 -17.58
CA VAL A 84 -29.38 7.92 -17.36
C VAL A 84 -30.38 8.20 -18.48
N ASN A 85 -30.01 7.93 -19.73
CA ASN A 85 -30.91 8.08 -20.88
C ASN A 85 -32.10 7.12 -20.80
N LYS A 86 -31.89 5.85 -20.39
CA LYS A 86 -32.98 4.90 -20.16
C LYS A 86 -33.92 5.38 -19.05
N LEU A 87 -33.40 5.89 -17.94
CA LEU A 87 -34.21 6.44 -16.84
C LEU A 87 -35.00 7.68 -17.30
N ARG A 88 -34.40 8.57 -18.09
CA ARG A 88 -35.07 9.72 -18.71
C ARG A 88 -36.22 9.27 -19.60
N THR A 89 -35.98 8.30 -20.47
CA THR A 89 -37.01 7.74 -21.36
C THR A 89 -38.14 7.11 -20.56
N SER A 90 -37.83 6.33 -19.52
CA SER A 90 -38.83 5.75 -18.62
C SER A 90 -39.63 6.80 -17.84
N LEU A 91 -39.00 7.90 -17.41
CA LEU A 91 -39.68 9.03 -16.77
C LEU A 91 -40.69 9.69 -17.71
N TYR A 92 -40.31 9.93 -18.96
CA TYR A 92 -41.22 10.49 -19.96
C TYR A 92 -42.36 9.52 -20.32
N ARG A 93 -42.08 8.21 -20.40
CA ARG A 93 -43.13 7.20 -20.57
C ARG A 93 -44.10 7.23 -19.40
N PHE A 94 -43.59 7.30 -18.16
CA PHE A 94 -44.40 7.39 -16.95
C PHE A 94 -45.28 8.66 -16.95
N TYR A 95 -44.74 9.81 -17.37
CA TYR A 95 -45.51 11.03 -17.57
C TYR A 95 -46.64 10.85 -18.60
N VAL A 96 -46.32 10.30 -19.78
CA VAL A 96 -47.30 10.09 -20.86
C VAL A 96 -48.43 9.15 -20.43
N ILE A 97 -48.11 8.06 -19.76
CA ILE A 97 -49.13 7.11 -19.24
C ILE A 97 -50.06 7.80 -18.25
N HIS A 98 -49.53 8.66 -17.38
CA HIS A 98 -50.33 9.44 -16.44
C HIS A 98 -51.21 10.47 -17.16
N THR A 99 -50.72 11.06 -18.27
CA THR A 99 -51.49 12.01 -19.05
C THR A 99 -52.55 11.36 -19.92
N VAL A 100 -52.52 10.04 -20.19
CA VAL A 100 -53.51 9.36 -21.05
C VAL A 100 -54.95 9.54 -20.53
N GLN A 101 -55.14 9.73 -19.21
CA GLN A 101 -56.43 10.10 -18.61
C GLN A 101 -56.97 11.46 -19.10
N ASN A 102 -56.08 12.33 -19.60
CA ASN A 102 -56.36 13.64 -20.18
C ASN A 102 -55.76 13.77 -21.59
N SER A 103 -56.59 13.47 -22.60
CA SER A 103 -56.16 13.41 -24.01
C SER A 103 -55.47 14.70 -24.50
N GLU A 104 -55.91 15.89 -24.06
CA GLU A 104 -55.32 17.17 -24.45
C GLU A 104 -53.86 17.29 -23.98
N LYS A 105 -53.56 16.86 -22.75
CA LYS A 105 -52.20 16.90 -22.19
C LYS A 105 -51.25 15.90 -22.83
N THR A 106 -51.79 14.75 -23.25
CA THR A 106 -51.03 13.75 -23.99
C THR A 106 -50.64 14.29 -25.38
N GLN A 107 -51.58 14.93 -26.08
CA GLN A 107 -51.29 15.58 -27.36
C GLN A 107 -50.29 16.73 -27.21
N GLU A 108 -50.41 17.54 -26.15
CA GLU A 108 -49.47 18.62 -25.82
C GLU A 108 -48.02 18.10 -25.64
N PHE A 109 -47.85 16.94 -24.99
CA PHE A 109 -46.55 16.30 -24.82
C PHE A 109 -45.90 15.98 -26.18
N PHE A 110 -46.62 15.25 -27.04
CA PHE A 110 -46.08 14.83 -28.34
C PHE A 110 -45.87 16.03 -29.26
N GLN A 111 -46.72 17.07 -29.21
CA GLN A 111 -46.51 18.29 -29.98
C GLN A 111 -45.22 19.01 -29.57
N LYS A 112 -44.94 19.11 -28.27
CA LYS A 112 -43.73 19.77 -27.75
C LYS A 112 -42.46 18.92 -27.88
N GLN A 113 -42.57 17.60 -27.92
CA GLN A 113 -41.42 16.67 -27.95
C GLN A 113 -41.21 15.90 -29.25
N ALA A 114 -42.07 16.07 -30.25
CA ALA A 114 -41.96 15.34 -31.51
C ALA A 114 -40.58 15.47 -32.17
N LEU A 115 -40.02 16.69 -32.23
CA LEU A 115 -38.75 16.95 -32.92
C LEU A 115 -37.57 16.20 -32.27
N GLU A 116 -37.55 16.07 -30.95
CA GLU A 116 -36.49 15.38 -30.20
C GLU A 116 -36.70 13.86 -30.23
N LEU A 117 -37.94 13.40 -30.03
CA LEU A 117 -38.28 11.98 -29.87
C LEU A 117 -38.37 11.21 -31.19
N GLN A 118 -38.65 11.87 -32.33
CA GLN A 118 -38.74 11.21 -33.63
C GLN A 118 -37.42 10.57 -34.08
N THR A 119 -36.29 11.10 -33.60
CA THR A 119 -34.96 10.54 -33.87
C THR A 119 -34.67 9.25 -33.10
N GLN A 120 -35.48 8.94 -32.09
CA GLN A 120 -35.28 7.78 -31.21
C GLN A 120 -36.22 6.63 -31.63
N PRO A 121 -35.68 5.45 -31.99
CA PRO A 121 -36.50 4.32 -32.45
C PRO A 121 -37.48 3.82 -31.38
N GLU A 122 -37.12 3.97 -30.10
CA GLU A 122 -37.90 3.54 -28.94
C GLU A 122 -39.24 4.29 -28.76
N TRP A 123 -39.43 5.42 -29.44
CA TRP A 123 -40.63 6.26 -29.36
C TRP A 123 -41.57 6.11 -30.56
N ARG A 124 -41.15 5.38 -31.61
CA ARG A 124 -41.89 5.27 -32.88
C ARG A 124 -43.33 4.81 -32.67
N ASP A 125 -43.53 3.77 -31.88
CA ASP A 125 -44.87 3.21 -31.63
C ASP A 125 -45.68 4.08 -30.65
N TRP A 126 -45.00 4.82 -29.77
CA TRP A 126 -45.62 5.69 -28.76
C TRP A 126 -46.35 6.89 -29.36
N PHE A 127 -45.97 7.35 -30.55
CA PHE A 127 -46.70 8.41 -31.27
C PHE A 127 -48.12 8.00 -31.66
N ALA A 128 -48.43 6.70 -31.74
CA ALA A 128 -49.77 6.20 -32.00
C ALA A 128 -50.66 6.21 -30.74
N LEU A 129 -50.07 6.30 -29.54
CA LEU A 129 -50.78 6.19 -28.25
C LEU A 129 -51.99 7.13 -28.10
N PRO A 130 -51.93 8.42 -28.48
CA PRO A 130 -53.07 9.34 -28.34
C PRO A 130 -54.29 8.95 -29.20
N PHE A 131 -54.10 8.09 -30.21
CA PHE A 131 -55.11 7.72 -31.20
C PHE A 131 -55.65 6.30 -31.00
N ILE A 132 -55.16 5.56 -30.01
CA ILE A 132 -55.59 4.19 -29.71
C ILE A 132 -56.79 4.22 -28.76
N PRO A 133 -57.95 3.64 -29.13
CA PRO A 133 -59.05 3.45 -28.19
C PRO A 133 -58.66 2.38 -27.16
N ALA A 134 -58.72 2.70 -25.87
CA ALA A 134 -58.33 1.82 -24.74
C ALA A 134 -56.88 1.31 -24.81
N PRO A 135 -55.87 2.18 -24.61
CA PRO A 135 -54.45 1.82 -24.71
C PRO A 135 -54.00 0.75 -23.69
N GLU A 136 -54.72 0.60 -22.58
CA GLU A 136 -54.49 -0.44 -21.55
C GLU A 136 -54.66 -1.86 -22.08
N GLN A 137 -55.49 -2.06 -23.11
CA GLN A 137 -55.77 -3.38 -23.69
C GLN A 137 -54.80 -3.74 -24.83
N ASN A 138 -53.98 -2.80 -25.29
CA ASN A 138 -53.04 -3.03 -26.37
C ASN A 138 -51.82 -3.82 -25.84
N PRO A 139 -51.46 -4.98 -26.43
CA PRO A 139 -50.33 -5.80 -25.99
C PRO A 139 -48.99 -5.05 -25.87
N SER A 140 -48.77 -4.03 -26.71
CA SER A 140 -47.52 -3.26 -26.73
C SER A 140 -47.42 -2.26 -25.58
N PHE A 141 -48.55 -1.80 -25.03
CA PHE A 141 -48.60 -0.76 -24.00
C PHE A 141 -49.10 -1.26 -22.65
N SER A 142 -49.85 -2.37 -22.61
CA SER A 142 -50.43 -2.93 -21.39
C SER A 142 -49.44 -3.15 -20.24
N PRO A 143 -48.16 -3.54 -20.46
CA PRO A 143 -47.21 -3.68 -19.35
C PRO A 143 -46.94 -2.36 -18.62
N TYR A 144 -47.01 -1.24 -19.33
CA TYR A 144 -46.69 0.08 -18.79
C TYR A 144 -47.81 0.70 -17.96
N PHE A 145 -49.06 0.28 -18.20
CA PHE A 145 -50.21 0.65 -17.36
C PHE A 145 -50.28 -0.15 -16.06
N SER A 146 -49.43 -1.18 -15.90
CA SER A 146 -49.38 -1.96 -14.67
C SER A 146 -48.73 -1.15 -13.53
N ARG A 147 -49.31 -1.27 -12.33
CA ARG A 147 -48.72 -0.71 -11.10
C ARG A 147 -47.31 -1.25 -10.86
N GLN A 148 -47.08 -2.51 -11.21
CA GLN A 148 -45.78 -3.17 -11.07
C GLN A 148 -44.69 -2.47 -11.88
N TRP A 149 -44.97 -2.03 -13.10
CA TRP A 149 -43.99 -1.29 -13.92
C TRP A 149 -43.64 0.06 -13.30
N ALA A 150 -44.65 0.82 -12.87
CA ALA A 150 -44.45 2.12 -12.22
C ALA A 150 -43.60 1.98 -10.93
N ASP A 151 -43.93 1.01 -10.07
CA ASP A 151 -43.18 0.75 -8.84
C ASP A 151 -41.74 0.31 -9.15
N THR A 152 -41.54 -0.56 -10.14
CA THR A 152 -40.21 -1.01 -10.56
C THR A 152 -39.36 0.16 -11.07
N PHE A 153 -39.94 1.06 -11.87
CA PHE A 153 -39.26 2.25 -12.35
C PHE A 153 -38.86 3.18 -11.20
N LEU A 154 -39.78 3.47 -10.27
CA LEU A 154 -39.53 4.36 -9.13
C LEU A 154 -38.46 3.79 -8.20
N VAL A 155 -38.49 2.48 -7.91
CA VAL A 155 -37.45 1.79 -7.12
C VAL A 155 -36.11 1.83 -7.84
N SER A 156 -36.10 1.63 -9.17
CA SER A 156 -34.87 1.70 -9.97
C SER A 156 -34.27 3.11 -9.95
N LEU A 157 -35.09 4.15 -10.09
CA LEU A 157 -34.66 5.54 -10.01
C LEU A 157 -34.15 5.88 -8.60
N HIS A 158 -34.84 5.42 -7.56
CA HIS A 158 -34.43 5.58 -6.16
C HIS A 158 -33.06 4.94 -5.90
N ASN A 159 -32.88 3.68 -6.29
CA ASN A 159 -31.63 2.96 -6.09
C ASN A 159 -30.49 3.62 -6.87
N PHE A 160 -30.73 4.03 -8.11
CA PHE A 160 -29.74 4.73 -8.92
C PHE A 160 -29.27 6.04 -8.25
N LEU A 161 -30.20 6.89 -7.82
CA LEU A 161 -29.87 8.14 -7.13
C LEU A 161 -29.20 7.89 -5.77
N SER A 162 -29.63 6.85 -5.03
CA SER A 162 -29.04 6.49 -3.74
C SER A 162 -27.58 6.07 -3.88
N VAL A 163 -27.27 5.20 -4.84
CA VAL A 163 -25.90 4.76 -5.13
C VAL A 163 -25.05 5.94 -5.61
N LEU A 164 -25.60 6.79 -6.48
CA LEU A 164 -24.91 7.99 -6.98
C LEU A 164 -24.53 8.92 -5.83
N PHE A 165 -25.45 9.18 -4.89
CA PHE A 165 -25.14 10.02 -3.74
C PHE A 165 -24.20 9.35 -2.74
N GLN A 166 -24.29 8.03 -2.51
CA GLN A 166 -23.33 7.30 -1.66
C GLN A 166 -21.91 7.33 -2.20
N SER A 167 -21.76 7.21 -3.52
CA SER A 167 -20.45 7.22 -4.21
C SER A 167 -19.91 8.63 -4.47
N SER A 168 -20.71 9.67 -4.26
CA SER A 168 -20.25 11.04 -4.43
C SER A 168 -19.26 11.44 -3.31
N PRO A 169 -18.16 12.14 -3.64
CA PRO A 169 -17.12 12.45 -2.67
C PRO A 169 -17.65 13.40 -1.58
N GLN A 170 -17.43 13.03 -0.32
CA GLN A 170 -17.86 13.84 0.82
C GLN A 170 -17.04 15.14 0.91
N PRO A 171 -17.65 16.29 1.26
CA PRO A 171 -16.93 17.54 1.47
C PRO A 171 -15.80 17.38 2.49
N VAL A 172 -14.64 17.97 2.20
CA VAL A 172 -13.43 17.91 3.05
C VAL A 172 -13.70 18.42 4.48
N LEU A 173 -14.58 19.40 4.66
CA LEU A 173 -14.99 19.91 5.97
C LEU A 173 -15.59 18.82 6.88
N LEU A 174 -16.33 17.86 6.31
CA LEU A 174 -16.89 16.75 7.07
C LEU A 174 -15.86 15.67 7.38
N SER A 175 -14.84 15.50 6.52
CA SER A 175 -13.71 14.64 6.88
C SER A 175 -12.97 15.17 8.09
N PHE A 176 -12.89 16.50 8.25
CA PHE A 176 -12.31 17.12 9.44
C PHE A 176 -13.15 16.86 10.70
N ASP A 177 -14.47 17.03 10.64
CA ASP A 177 -15.34 16.73 11.80
C ASP A 177 -15.31 15.25 12.18
N ASN A 178 -15.35 14.35 11.20
CA ASN A 178 -15.17 12.91 11.44
C ASN A 178 -13.81 12.59 12.07
N GLU A 179 -12.74 13.25 11.62
CA GLU A 179 -11.40 13.05 12.20
C GLU A 179 -11.33 13.61 13.63
N VAL A 180 -11.97 14.76 13.91
CA VAL A 180 -12.07 15.32 15.26
C VAL A 180 -12.83 14.37 16.20
N GLN A 181 -13.94 13.78 15.74
CA GLN A 181 -14.68 12.79 16.52
C GLN A 181 -13.84 11.53 16.77
N ARG A 182 -13.15 11.03 15.74
CA ARG A 182 -12.24 9.88 15.86
C ARG A 182 -11.12 10.14 16.86
N ILE A 183 -10.52 11.33 16.83
CA ILE A 183 -9.50 11.75 17.79
C ILE A 183 -10.07 11.77 19.21
N LYS A 184 -11.30 12.26 19.42
CA LYS A 184 -11.95 12.24 20.73
C LYS A 184 -12.16 10.82 21.26
N THR A 185 -12.67 9.92 20.43
CA THR A 185 -12.88 8.51 20.84
C THR A 185 -11.55 7.84 21.19
N VAL A 186 -10.50 8.05 20.39
CA VAL A 186 -9.16 7.53 20.67
C VAL A 186 -8.55 8.15 21.94
N GLN A 187 -8.88 9.40 22.27
CA GLN A 187 -8.47 10.04 23.52
C GLN A 187 -9.16 9.42 24.72
N GLU A 188 -10.47 9.18 24.62
CA GLU A 188 -11.26 8.49 25.65
C GLU A 188 -10.74 7.06 25.89
N GLU A 189 -10.53 6.27 24.83
CA GLU A 189 -9.95 4.93 24.92
C GLU A 189 -8.53 4.93 25.52
N ASN A 190 -7.69 5.91 25.17
CA ASN A 190 -6.37 6.05 25.78
C ASN A 190 -6.43 6.37 27.27
N GLU A 191 -7.42 7.16 27.69
CA GLU A 191 -7.62 7.49 29.09
C GLU A 191 -8.10 6.25 29.87
N GLU A 192 -9.02 5.46 29.32
CA GLU A 192 -9.45 4.18 29.88
C GLU A 192 -8.29 3.18 30.00
N LEU A 193 -7.47 3.02 28.95
CA LEU A 193 -6.30 2.14 28.96
C LEU A 193 -5.26 2.58 30.00
N ARG A 194 -5.06 3.90 30.18
CA ARG A 194 -4.18 4.43 31.23
C ARG A 194 -4.69 4.10 32.62
N GLN A 195 -6.01 4.16 32.84
CA GLN A 195 -6.60 3.78 34.12
C GLN A 195 -6.44 2.27 34.39
N LEU A 196 -6.66 1.42 33.38
CA LEU A 196 -6.43 -0.02 33.47
C LEU A 196 -4.97 -0.36 33.78
N LEU A 197 -4.03 0.30 33.11
CA LEU A 197 -2.60 0.09 33.32
C LEU A 197 -2.17 0.53 34.73
N PHE A 198 -2.73 1.62 35.24
CA PHE A 198 -2.53 2.05 36.62
C PHE A 198 -3.08 1.02 37.62
N ALA A 199 -4.28 0.49 37.41
CA ALA A 199 -4.87 -0.55 38.27
C ALA A 199 -4.01 -1.81 38.30
N LEU A 200 -3.56 -2.30 37.13
CA LEU A 200 -2.68 -3.46 37.02
C LEU A 200 -1.31 -3.23 37.69
N GLN A 201 -0.74 -2.03 37.60
CA GLN A 201 0.50 -1.70 38.31
C GLN A 201 0.33 -1.74 39.84
N VAL A 202 -0.83 -1.34 40.35
CA VAL A 202 -1.15 -1.42 41.78
C VAL A 202 -1.27 -2.87 42.23
N GLU A 203 -2.00 -3.70 41.48
CA GLU A 203 -2.10 -5.15 41.75
C GLU A 203 -0.74 -5.85 41.71
N TRP A 204 0.11 -5.48 40.75
CA TRP A 204 1.44 -6.05 40.62
C TRP A 204 2.35 -5.67 41.79
N ARG A 205 2.24 -4.44 42.31
CA ARG A 205 2.94 -4.03 43.53
C ARG A 205 2.44 -4.80 44.76
N GLN A 206 1.14 -4.99 44.90
CA GLN A 206 0.57 -5.76 46.02
C GLN A 206 1.04 -7.22 46.01
N LYS A 207 1.04 -7.89 44.85
CA LYS A 207 1.58 -9.25 44.73
C LYS A 207 3.07 -9.34 45.06
N LYS A 208 3.86 -8.33 44.66
CA LYS A 208 5.28 -8.26 44.97
C LYS A 208 5.53 -8.08 46.48
N ASP A 209 4.71 -7.28 47.15
CA ASP A 209 4.79 -7.09 48.60
C ASP A 209 4.35 -8.37 49.35
N GLU A 210 3.38 -9.13 48.84
CA GLU A 210 3.00 -10.44 49.37
C GLU A 210 4.12 -11.50 49.22
N GLU A 211 4.80 -11.55 48.07
CA GLU A 211 5.95 -12.44 47.85
C GLU A 211 7.16 -12.11 48.77
N MET A 212 7.35 -10.83 49.11
CA MET A 212 8.37 -10.39 50.07
C MET A 212 8.05 -10.80 51.51
N VAL A 213 6.77 -10.88 51.90
CA VAL A 213 6.37 -11.29 53.26
C VAL A 213 6.51 -12.81 53.47
N HIS A 214 6.47 -13.61 52.40
CA HIS A 214 6.58 -15.08 52.47
C HIS A 214 8.02 -15.63 52.51
N HIS A 215 9.06 -14.82 52.30
CA HIS A 215 10.46 -15.23 52.47
C HIS A 215 10.96 -15.03 53.92
N LYS A 216 10.50 -15.87 54.86
CA LYS A 216 11.19 -16.04 56.16
C LYS A 216 12.44 -16.92 55.97
N LEU A 217 13.58 -16.40 56.42
CA LEU A 217 14.90 -17.07 56.33
C LEU A 217 14.91 -18.47 57.00
N PRO A 218 15.60 -19.48 56.43
CA PRO A 218 15.67 -20.83 56.98
C PRO A 218 16.34 -20.93 58.36
N PRO A 219 16.04 -21.97 59.17
CA PRO A 219 16.41 -22.06 60.60
C PRO A 219 17.90 -22.29 60.91
N TYR A 220 18.79 -22.25 59.92
CA TYR A 220 20.21 -22.55 60.13
C TYR A 220 21.09 -21.32 60.42
N VAL A 221 20.54 -20.10 60.29
CA VAL A 221 21.31 -18.85 60.50
C VAL A 221 21.36 -18.42 61.99
N GLN A 222 20.66 -19.12 62.89
CA GLN A 222 20.62 -18.75 64.32
C GLN A 222 21.83 -19.24 65.15
N HIS A 223 22.83 -19.89 64.55
CA HIS A 223 23.94 -20.51 65.30
C HIS A 223 25.36 -20.04 64.91
N MET A 224 25.52 -18.79 64.47
CA MET A 224 26.82 -18.17 64.19
C MET A 224 27.26 -17.11 65.23
N ASP A 225 26.69 -17.11 66.43
CA ASP A 225 27.00 -16.12 67.48
C ASP A 225 28.07 -16.54 68.51
N ARG A 226 28.89 -17.58 68.23
CA ARG A 226 29.87 -18.10 69.22
C ARG A 226 31.35 -18.03 68.87
N LEU A 227 31.76 -17.35 67.81
CA LEU A 227 33.18 -17.18 67.47
C LEU A 227 33.53 -15.72 67.17
N ALA A 228 33.37 -14.88 68.19
CA ALA A 228 33.93 -13.53 68.23
C ALA A 228 34.30 -13.16 69.68
N LYS A 229 35.20 -13.95 70.28
CA LYS A 229 36.02 -13.52 71.41
C LYS A 229 37.45 -13.85 71.03
N ASP A 230 38.11 -12.91 70.38
CA ASP A 230 39.50 -12.55 70.66
C ASP A 230 39.96 -11.42 69.73
N LEU A 231 40.61 -10.44 70.36
CA LEU A 231 41.38 -9.29 69.84
C LEU A 231 40.69 -7.96 69.51
N PRO A 232 41.41 -6.83 69.74
CA PRO A 232 40.81 -5.66 70.37
C PRO A 232 40.62 -4.45 69.44
N SER A 233 39.65 -3.64 69.87
CA SER A 233 39.41 -2.23 69.60
C SER A 233 40.68 -1.39 69.37
N ALA A 234 40.65 -0.50 68.37
CA ALA A 234 40.44 0.93 68.65
C ALA A 234 40.45 1.79 67.37
N LYS A 235 39.37 2.57 67.27
CA LYS A 235 39.35 4.04 67.05
C LYS A 235 39.93 4.62 65.77
N ASP A 236 39.05 5.41 65.15
CA ASP A 236 39.26 6.67 64.43
C ASP A 236 38.60 6.62 63.04
N LEU A 237 37.78 7.56 62.57
CA LEU A 237 37.23 8.80 63.08
C LEU A 237 36.02 9.14 62.17
N LYS A 238 34.93 9.59 62.80
CA LYS A 238 33.77 10.37 62.31
C LYS A 238 33.64 10.67 60.79
N MET A 239 32.51 10.25 60.23
CA MET A 239 31.80 10.96 59.16
C MET A 239 30.68 11.82 59.79
N PRO A 240 30.48 13.09 59.39
CA PRO A 240 29.27 13.81 59.72
C PRO A 240 28.20 13.67 58.63
N SER A 241 26.99 13.93 59.08
CA SER A 241 25.68 13.69 58.48
C SER A 241 25.28 14.61 57.32
N VAL A 242 24.33 14.08 56.56
CA VAL A 242 23.50 14.67 55.49
C VAL A 242 22.94 16.07 55.84
N SER A 243 22.95 16.97 54.86
CA SER A 243 21.89 17.99 54.71
C SER A 243 21.57 18.23 53.23
N THR A 244 20.28 18.17 52.96
CA THR A 244 19.48 18.54 51.79
C THR A 244 19.82 19.91 51.17
N ALA A 245 19.78 20.02 49.83
CA ALA A 245 18.93 20.97 49.06
C ALA A 245 19.32 21.08 47.57
N THR A 246 18.30 20.93 46.71
CA THR A 246 17.95 21.69 45.49
C THR A 246 18.98 21.99 44.37
N VAL A 247 18.70 21.40 43.20
CA VAL A 247 18.64 21.96 41.83
C VAL A 247 19.29 23.33 41.56
N ASP A 248 20.23 23.39 40.60
CA ASP A 248 20.12 24.28 39.42
C ASP A 248 21.17 24.01 38.33
N LEU A 249 20.75 24.30 37.08
CA LEU A 249 21.50 24.26 35.83
C LEU A 249 22.69 25.23 35.81
N ALA A 250 23.79 24.87 35.12
CA ALA A 250 24.31 25.61 33.94
C ALA A 250 25.72 25.14 33.49
N THR A 251 25.82 24.90 32.17
CA THR A 251 26.92 25.23 31.23
C THR A 251 28.39 24.87 31.54
N GLY A 252 29.02 24.21 30.56
CA GLY A 252 30.21 24.79 29.91
C GLY A 252 31.52 24.00 29.95
N HIS A 253 31.88 23.50 28.76
CA HIS A 253 33.24 23.39 28.21
C HIS A 253 34.22 22.28 28.66
N SER A 254 34.42 21.40 27.67
CA SER A 254 35.70 20.94 27.09
C SER A 254 36.77 20.32 27.99
N LEU A 255 37.19 19.09 27.63
CA LEU A 255 38.60 18.78 27.44
C LEU A 255 38.79 17.49 26.62
N LYS A 256 39.61 17.65 25.56
CA LYS A 256 40.20 16.61 24.71
C LYS A 256 40.94 15.55 25.55
N ARG A 257 40.92 14.28 25.13
CA ARG A 257 42.09 13.38 25.01
C ARG A 257 41.69 11.95 24.55
N ARG A 258 42.12 11.59 23.34
CA ARG A 258 42.70 10.27 22.99
C ARG A 258 44.24 10.37 23.22
N PRO A 259 45.09 9.32 23.13
CA PRO A 259 44.88 7.95 22.60
C PRO A 259 45.57 6.83 23.45
N HIS A 260 45.69 5.65 22.82
CA HIS A 260 46.51 4.47 23.13
C HIS A 260 45.94 3.51 24.17
N ASP A 261 46.13 2.20 24.09
CA ASP A 261 46.62 1.19 23.13
C ASP A 261 46.79 0.00 24.08
N HIS A 262 46.31 -1.22 23.78
CA HIS A 262 46.99 -2.44 24.25
C HIS A 262 46.41 -3.65 23.52
N GLU A 263 47.18 -4.09 22.53
CA GLU A 263 47.11 -5.40 21.91
C GLU A 263 47.45 -6.53 22.90
N LYS A 264 46.85 -7.69 22.62
CA LYS A 264 47.40 -9.06 22.67
C LYS A 264 48.21 -9.49 23.89
N GLU A 265 47.73 -10.54 24.55
CA GLU A 265 48.38 -11.87 24.61
C GLU A 265 47.65 -12.78 25.62
N ARG A 266 47.15 -13.93 25.16
CA ARG A 266 47.59 -15.24 25.69
C ARG A 266 47.06 -16.41 24.87
N LYS A 267 48.01 -17.16 24.30
CA LYS A 267 47.84 -18.49 23.73
C LYS A 267 48.02 -19.57 24.80
N GLU A 268 47.31 -20.68 24.56
CA GLU A 268 47.68 -22.08 24.78
C GLU A 268 47.94 -22.58 26.21
N LEU A 269 47.22 -23.64 26.62
CA LEU A 269 47.77 -25.00 26.70
C LEU A 269 46.72 -26.05 27.15
N LEU A 270 46.68 -27.15 26.38
CA LEU A 270 46.36 -28.54 26.75
C LEU A 270 44.91 -28.92 27.10
N SER A 271 44.36 -30.10 26.80
CA SER A 271 44.64 -31.20 25.86
C SER A 271 43.60 -32.31 26.11
N LYS A 272 43.35 -33.14 25.08
CA LYS A 272 42.86 -34.55 25.08
C LYS A 272 41.35 -34.84 24.92
N LEU A 273 41.08 -35.45 23.76
CA LEU A 273 39.96 -36.35 23.42
C LEU A 273 39.99 -37.68 24.22
N PRO A 274 38.96 -38.51 24.07
CA PRO A 274 39.13 -39.69 23.19
C PRO A 274 37.99 -39.96 22.19
N GLN A 275 38.37 -40.54 21.05
CA GLN A 275 37.54 -41.23 20.05
C GLN A 275 37.40 -42.73 20.38
N GLN A 276 36.33 -43.36 19.88
CA GLN A 276 36.26 -44.70 19.24
C GLN A 276 34.85 -44.83 18.61
N SER A 277 34.66 -44.78 17.27
CA SER A 277 34.94 -45.72 16.17
C SER A 277 33.93 -46.85 16.01
N LEU A 278 33.23 -46.90 14.87
CA LEU A 278 33.06 -48.12 14.07
C LEU A 278 32.51 -47.80 12.67
N GLU A 279 33.30 -48.18 11.68
CA GLU A 279 33.06 -48.11 10.24
C GLU A 279 32.22 -49.31 9.76
N LYS A 280 31.52 -49.16 8.62
CA LYS A 280 31.69 -50.08 7.47
C LYS A 280 31.07 -49.54 6.16
N LYS A 281 31.97 -49.42 5.19
CA LYS A 281 31.85 -49.37 3.71
C LYS A 281 31.24 -50.69 3.15
N THR A 282 30.78 -50.86 1.90
CA THR A 282 31.22 -50.40 0.56
C THR A 282 30.24 -50.90 -0.53
N ASP A 283 30.22 -50.21 -1.68
CA ASP A 283 30.13 -50.69 -3.09
C ASP A 283 28.83 -51.35 -3.62
N SER A 284 28.40 -51.28 -4.88
CA SER A 284 28.81 -50.62 -6.15
C SER A 284 27.76 -50.93 -7.24
N ASP A 285 27.67 -50.07 -8.27
CA ASP A 285 27.45 -50.35 -9.70
C ASP A 285 26.09 -50.76 -10.36
N LEU A 286 25.78 -49.97 -11.40
CA LEU A 286 25.37 -50.27 -12.79
C LEU A 286 23.91 -50.59 -13.23
N ASP A 287 23.49 -49.78 -14.21
CA ASP A 287 22.66 -50.02 -15.42
C ASP A 287 21.20 -50.51 -15.36
N ALA A 288 20.29 -49.72 -15.98
CA ALA A 288 19.51 -50.17 -17.16
C ALA A 288 18.64 -49.04 -17.78
N GLN A 289 18.69 -48.99 -19.11
CA GLN A 289 17.93 -48.17 -20.07
C GLN A 289 16.48 -48.68 -20.26
N THR A 290 15.50 -47.77 -20.37
CA THR A 290 14.69 -47.40 -21.57
C THR A 290 13.77 -48.47 -22.17
N GLU A 291 12.46 -48.20 -22.19
CA GLU A 291 11.56 -48.50 -23.33
C GLU A 291 10.29 -47.62 -23.30
N ALA A 292 9.67 -47.43 -24.46
CA ALA A 292 8.85 -46.27 -24.84
C ALA A 292 7.37 -46.61 -25.16
N LEU A 293 6.45 -45.68 -24.79
CA LEU A 293 5.18 -45.22 -25.45
C LEU A 293 4.09 -46.26 -25.86
N PRO A 294 2.83 -45.91 -26.24
CA PRO A 294 2.17 -44.59 -26.40
C PRO A 294 0.71 -44.45 -25.84
N ASP A 295 0.19 -43.21 -25.94
CA ASP A 295 -1.19 -42.77 -26.28
C ASP A 295 -2.43 -42.93 -25.36
N GLN A 296 -3.06 -41.76 -25.17
CA GLN A 296 -4.49 -41.44 -25.33
C GLN A 296 -5.49 -41.36 -24.13
N THR A 297 -6.11 -40.17 -24.10
CA THR A 297 -7.52 -39.83 -23.77
C THR A 297 -7.95 -39.57 -22.32
N ASP A 298 -8.48 -38.34 -22.15
CA ASP A 298 -9.59 -37.89 -21.32
C ASP A 298 -10.11 -38.80 -20.20
N SER A 299 -10.10 -38.29 -18.97
CA SER A 299 -11.36 -38.02 -18.25
C SER A 299 -11.09 -37.42 -16.87
N THR A 300 -11.96 -36.46 -16.56
CA THR A 300 -12.37 -35.99 -15.23
C THR A 300 -12.13 -36.98 -14.09
N ASN A 301 -11.36 -36.58 -13.07
CA ASN A 301 -11.50 -37.16 -11.74
C ASN A 301 -11.36 -36.09 -10.65
N GLN A 302 -12.50 -35.77 -10.06
CA GLN A 302 -12.58 -35.22 -8.71
C GLN A 302 -11.89 -36.20 -7.77
N MET A 303 -10.80 -35.77 -7.11
CA MET A 303 -10.28 -36.48 -5.94
C MET A 303 -10.54 -35.63 -4.69
N ARG A 304 -11.45 -36.16 -3.87
CA ARG A 304 -11.69 -35.82 -2.48
C ARG A 304 -10.36 -35.75 -1.73
N VAL A 305 -10.10 -34.64 -1.06
CA VAL A 305 -9.08 -34.57 -0.02
C VAL A 305 -9.68 -35.23 1.23
N CYS A 306 -8.98 -36.24 1.74
CA CYS A 306 -9.27 -36.85 3.02
C CYS A 306 -9.06 -35.81 4.14
N GLU A 307 -10.12 -35.55 4.90
CA GLU A 307 -10.03 -34.88 6.20
C GLU A 307 -9.26 -35.77 7.18
N VAL A 308 -8.06 -35.35 7.55
CA VAL A 308 -7.44 -35.74 8.81
C VAL A 308 -7.57 -34.54 9.72
N GLY A 309 -8.34 -34.71 10.80
CA GLY A 309 -8.57 -33.69 11.81
C GLY A 309 -7.26 -33.16 12.41
N GLY A 310 -7.02 -31.88 12.19
CA GLY A 310 -6.04 -31.05 12.88
C GLY A 310 -6.69 -29.71 13.16
N ALA A 311 -6.48 -29.16 14.35
CA ALA A 311 -7.08 -27.91 14.81
C ALA A 311 -7.02 -26.82 13.72
N ALA A 312 -8.16 -26.16 13.47
CA ALA A 312 -8.26 -25.12 12.46
C ALA A 312 -7.30 -23.97 12.80
N VAL A 313 -6.24 -23.83 12.01
CA VAL A 313 -5.38 -22.64 12.03
C VAL A 313 -6.23 -21.49 11.51
N GLU A 314 -6.51 -20.49 12.34
CA GLU A 314 -7.20 -19.27 11.93
C GLU A 314 -6.41 -18.64 10.76
N GLN A 315 -7.02 -18.56 9.58
CA GLN A 315 -6.43 -17.89 8.43
C GLN A 315 -6.74 -16.40 8.52
N PRO A 316 -5.75 -15.51 8.72
CA PRO A 316 -5.99 -14.08 8.94
C PRO A 316 -6.50 -13.35 7.68
N PHE A 317 -6.42 -13.96 6.51
CA PHE A 317 -6.88 -13.38 5.26
C PHE A 317 -7.79 -14.33 4.48
N ILE A 318 -8.88 -13.78 3.95
CA ILE A 318 -9.70 -14.43 2.92
C ILE A 318 -9.26 -13.88 1.55
N LYS A 319 -8.83 -14.77 0.66
CA LYS A 319 -8.60 -14.41 -0.76
C LYS A 319 -9.94 -14.29 -1.48
N LEU A 320 -10.37 -13.05 -1.73
CA LEU A 320 -11.65 -12.75 -2.39
C LEU A 320 -11.61 -13.00 -3.90
N SER A 321 -10.54 -12.54 -4.55
CA SER A 321 -10.37 -12.65 -6.00
C SER A 321 -8.90 -12.70 -6.38
N GLN A 322 -8.63 -13.20 -7.58
CA GLN A 322 -7.33 -13.06 -8.22
C GLN A 322 -7.51 -12.80 -9.71
N GLU A 323 -7.06 -11.65 -10.16
CA GLU A 323 -7.11 -11.22 -11.55
C GLU A 323 -5.70 -11.21 -12.15
N GLU A 324 -5.61 -11.32 -13.48
CA GLU A 324 -4.33 -11.35 -14.19
C GLU A 324 -4.26 -10.24 -15.24
N TYR A 325 -3.30 -9.33 -15.07
CA TYR A 325 -2.91 -8.36 -16.07
C TYR A 325 -1.80 -8.97 -16.95
N GLY A 326 -2.10 -9.12 -18.24
CA GLY A 326 -1.25 -9.87 -19.16
C GLY A 326 -0.78 -9.11 -20.39
N GLU A 327 -0.75 -7.77 -20.35
CA GLU A 327 -0.38 -6.96 -21.51
C GLU A 327 1.14 -6.78 -21.70
N HIS A 328 1.97 -7.08 -20.70
CA HIS A 328 3.41 -7.15 -20.90
C HIS A 328 3.78 -8.46 -21.60
N HIS A 329 4.79 -8.39 -22.47
CA HIS A 329 5.25 -9.53 -23.27
C HIS A 329 6.65 -10.01 -22.84
N SER A 330 7.23 -9.32 -21.85
CA SER A 330 8.59 -9.51 -21.37
C SER A 330 8.60 -9.45 -19.85
N SER A 331 9.69 -9.94 -19.25
CA SER A 331 9.84 -10.02 -17.81
C SER A 331 9.63 -8.68 -17.11
N ILE A 332 8.88 -8.69 -16.01
CA ILE A 332 8.62 -7.48 -15.22
C ILE A 332 9.86 -7.11 -14.40
N MET A 333 10.15 -5.82 -14.30
CA MET A 333 11.24 -5.26 -13.50
C MET A 333 10.73 -4.54 -12.25
N HIS A 334 9.66 -3.75 -12.40
CA HIS A 334 9.02 -3.01 -11.31
C HIS A 334 7.50 -3.07 -11.47
N CYS A 335 6.78 -3.17 -10.37
CA CYS A 335 5.33 -3.08 -10.32
C CYS A 335 4.94 -2.34 -9.05
N ARG A 336 4.32 -1.16 -9.17
CA ARG A 336 4.04 -0.29 -8.03
C ARG A 336 2.65 0.32 -8.10
N VAL A 337 1.90 0.23 -7.01
CA VAL A 337 0.63 0.92 -6.80
C VAL A 337 0.92 2.39 -6.48
N ASP A 338 0.06 3.29 -6.96
CA ASP A 338 0.11 4.69 -6.58
C ASP A 338 -0.34 4.91 -5.13
N CYS A 339 -0.02 6.07 -4.56
CA CYS A 339 -0.39 6.38 -3.18
C CYS A 339 -1.91 6.44 -2.94
N SER A 340 -2.72 6.54 -4.01
CA SER A 340 -4.18 6.52 -3.93
C SER A 340 -4.79 5.11 -3.91
N GLY A 341 -4.01 4.08 -4.26
CA GLY A 341 -4.48 2.71 -4.35
C GLY A 341 -5.38 2.44 -5.56
N ARG A 342 -5.29 3.27 -6.62
CA ARG A 342 -6.21 3.23 -7.78
C ARG A 342 -5.50 2.88 -9.08
N ARG A 343 -4.21 3.17 -9.18
CA ARG A 343 -3.39 2.95 -10.38
C ARG A 343 -2.19 2.10 -10.05
N VAL A 344 -1.77 1.32 -11.03
CA VAL A 344 -0.54 0.55 -11.01
C VAL A 344 0.33 1.02 -12.17
N ALA A 345 1.61 1.21 -11.89
CA ALA A 345 2.63 1.39 -12.90
C ALA A 345 3.52 0.14 -12.91
N SER A 346 3.57 -0.53 -14.05
CA SER A 346 4.41 -1.71 -14.27
C SER A 346 5.40 -1.45 -15.39
N LEU A 347 6.65 -1.85 -15.19
CA LEU A 347 7.77 -1.68 -16.12
C LEU A 347 8.38 -3.06 -16.41
N ASP A 348 8.58 -3.38 -17.68
CA ASP A 348 9.29 -4.58 -18.11
C ASP A 348 10.75 -4.32 -18.52
N VAL A 349 11.49 -5.40 -18.77
CA VAL A 349 12.90 -5.38 -19.20
C VAL A 349 13.12 -4.68 -20.55
N ASP A 350 12.09 -4.60 -21.40
CA ASP A 350 12.17 -3.96 -22.71
C ASP A 350 11.99 -2.43 -22.62
N GLY A 351 11.70 -1.90 -21.43
CA GLY A 351 11.49 -0.46 -21.23
C GLY A 351 10.08 0.00 -21.55
N VAL A 352 9.10 -0.91 -21.59
CA VAL A 352 7.69 -0.57 -21.71
C VAL A 352 7.10 -0.38 -20.32
N VAL A 353 6.56 0.81 -20.08
CA VAL A 353 5.80 1.13 -18.86
C VAL A 353 4.32 1.12 -19.20
N LYS A 354 3.53 0.40 -18.43
CA LYS A 354 2.08 0.40 -18.50
C LYS A 354 1.52 1.00 -17.22
N VAL A 355 0.63 1.97 -17.39
CA VAL A 355 -0.15 2.55 -16.30
C VAL A 355 -1.58 2.08 -16.47
N TRP A 356 -2.09 1.35 -15.50
CA TRP A 356 -3.40 0.71 -15.56
C TRP A 356 -4.14 0.89 -14.24
N ALA A 357 -5.47 0.86 -14.31
CA ALA A 357 -6.34 0.82 -13.14
C ALA A 357 -6.98 -0.56 -13.06
N PHE A 358 -7.33 -1.01 -11.86
CA PHE A 358 -7.95 -2.32 -11.63
C PHE A 358 -9.37 -2.24 -11.08
N ASN A 359 -9.76 -1.13 -10.46
CA ASN A 359 -11.11 -0.89 -9.99
C ASN A 359 -11.79 0.19 -10.85
N PRO A 360 -13.01 -0.05 -11.41
CA PRO A 360 -13.85 -1.26 -11.26
C PRO A 360 -13.48 -2.43 -12.19
N ILE A 361 -12.70 -2.19 -13.24
CA ILE A 361 -12.24 -3.20 -14.20
C ILE A 361 -10.79 -2.92 -14.54
N MET A 362 -10.02 -3.98 -14.74
CA MET A 362 -8.65 -3.90 -15.18
C MET A 362 -8.51 -3.31 -16.60
N GLN A 363 -7.94 -2.11 -16.69
CA GLN A 363 -7.81 -1.36 -17.92
C GLN A 363 -6.54 -0.50 -17.98
N THR A 364 -5.83 -0.62 -19.09
CA THR A 364 -4.67 0.23 -19.40
C THR A 364 -5.07 1.65 -19.72
N LYS A 365 -4.53 2.61 -18.96
CA LYS A 365 -4.77 4.04 -19.11
C LYS A 365 -3.69 4.71 -19.97
N ALA A 366 -2.43 4.28 -19.83
CA ALA A 366 -1.31 4.76 -20.63
C ALA A 366 -0.30 3.63 -20.91
N THR A 367 0.38 3.72 -22.05
CA THR A 367 1.54 2.90 -22.39
C THR A 367 2.66 3.84 -22.83
N ILE A 368 3.82 3.69 -22.21
CA ILE A 368 5.01 4.51 -22.43
C ILE A 368 6.10 3.58 -22.93
N MET A 369 6.67 3.89 -24.08
CA MET A 369 7.80 3.14 -24.62
C MET A 369 9.04 4.02 -24.56
N SER A 370 10.01 3.62 -23.75
CA SER A 370 11.29 4.31 -23.68
C SER A 370 12.23 3.78 -24.76
N LYS A 371 12.97 4.67 -25.42
CA LYS A 371 14.08 4.28 -26.33
C LYS A 371 15.32 3.81 -25.56
N SER A 372 15.40 4.19 -24.30
CA SER A 372 16.54 3.92 -23.40
C SER A 372 16.08 2.92 -22.33
N PRO A 373 16.96 2.01 -21.86
CA PRO A 373 16.61 1.07 -20.81
C PRO A 373 16.17 1.84 -19.55
N LEU A 374 15.07 1.42 -18.94
CA LEU A 374 14.61 1.96 -17.66
C LEU A 374 15.01 1.00 -16.55
N LEU A 375 15.56 1.54 -15.47
CA LEU A 375 16.14 0.78 -14.36
C LEU A 375 15.35 0.95 -13.05
N SER A 376 14.67 2.09 -12.89
CA SER A 376 13.89 2.40 -11.69
C SER A 376 12.58 3.11 -12.06
N LEU A 377 11.56 2.88 -11.23
CA LEU A 377 10.21 3.43 -11.39
C LEU A 377 9.67 3.78 -10.01
N GLU A 378 9.20 5.01 -9.83
CA GLU A 378 8.63 5.48 -8.56
C GLU A 378 7.48 6.47 -8.80
N TRP A 379 6.37 6.32 -8.07
CA TRP A 379 5.29 7.31 -8.08
C TRP A 379 5.70 8.57 -7.30
N ALA A 380 5.32 9.74 -7.80
CA ALA A 380 5.43 10.94 -6.99
C ALA A 380 4.43 10.88 -5.83
N ALA A 381 4.86 11.31 -4.63
CA ALA A 381 3.99 11.29 -3.45
C ALA A 381 2.73 12.17 -3.65
N LYS A 382 2.90 13.37 -4.24
CA LYS A 382 1.82 14.28 -4.62
C LYS A 382 2.26 15.13 -5.83
N PRO A 383 1.45 15.24 -6.91
CA PRO A 383 0.18 14.56 -7.15
C PRO A 383 0.33 13.12 -7.64
N ASP A 384 -0.71 12.31 -7.41
CA ASP A 384 -0.83 10.87 -7.75
C ASP A 384 -0.75 10.54 -9.25
N ARG A 385 -0.67 11.55 -10.12
CA ARG A 385 -0.56 11.39 -11.58
C ARG A 385 0.87 11.40 -12.11
N LEU A 386 1.85 11.80 -11.30
CA LEU A 386 3.23 11.94 -11.75
C LEU A 386 4.03 10.68 -11.46
N LEU A 387 4.80 10.26 -12.46
CA LEU A 387 5.64 9.07 -12.39
C LEU A 387 7.09 9.46 -12.71
N LEU A 388 8.03 9.05 -11.86
CA LEU A 388 9.46 9.20 -12.10
C LEU A 388 10.01 7.91 -12.72
N LEU A 389 10.75 8.06 -13.81
CA LEU A 389 11.36 6.96 -14.56
C LEU A 389 12.87 7.20 -14.63
N GLY A 390 13.66 6.34 -13.99
CA GLY A 390 15.11 6.39 -14.03
C GLY A 390 15.66 5.52 -15.15
N SER A 391 16.49 6.10 -16.02
CA SER A 391 17.07 5.40 -17.16
C SER A 391 18.45 4.82 -16.87
N GLY A 392 18.94 3.97 -17.78
CA GLY A 392 20.33 3.52 -17.81
C GLY A 392 21.28 4.44 -18.57
N VAL A 393 20.83 5.66 -18.92
CA VAL A 393 21.62 6.67 -19.67
C VAL A 393 21.75 7.99 -18.91
N GLY A 394 21.60 7.97 -17.59
CA GLY A 394 21.84 9.10 -16.70
C GLY A 394 20.69 10.08 -16.64
N THR A 395 19.48 9.67 -17.04
CA THR A 395 18.31 10.54 -17.08
C THR A 395 17.19 10.08 -16.16
N VAL A 396 16.56 11.03 -15.47
CA VAL A 396 15.32 10.84 -14.72
C VAL A 396 14.22 11.62 -15.42
N LYS A 397 13.20 10.92 -15.91
CA LYS A 397 12.05 11.52 -16.58
C LYS A 397 10.89 11.66 -15.62
N LEU A 398 10.27 12.84 -15.59
CA LEU A 398 9.00 13.07 -14.91
C LEU A 398 7.87 12.98 -15.95
N TYR A 399 7.06 11.93 -15.85
CA TYR A 399 5.95 11.65 -16.76
C TYR A 399 4.61 11.98 -16.11
N ASP A 400 3.76 12.70 -16.82
CA ASP A 400 2.37 12.93 -16.41
C ASP A 400 1.47 11.87 -17.03
N THR A 401 0.90 11.00 -16.19
CA THR A 401 0.07 9.87 -16.62
C THR A 401 -1.29 10.27 -17.16
N ASP A 402 -1.82 11.43 -16.74
CA ASP A 402 -3.11 11.94 -17.23
C ASP A 402 -2.92 12.67 -18.56
N ALA A 403 -1.91 13.54 -18.64
CA ALA A 403 -1.57 14.27 -19.86
C ALA A 403 -0.83 13.42 -20.90
N LYS A 404 -0.40 12.21 -20.51
CA LYS A 404 0.32 11.23 -21.32
C LYS A 404 1.58 11.78 -21.99
N LYS A 405 2.34 12.61 -21.27
CA LYS A 405 3.55 13.27 -21.80
C LYS A 405 4.66 13.36 -20.76
N ASN A 406 5.90 13.39 -21.24
CA ASN A 406 7.04 13.77 -20.42
C ASN A 406 6.96 15.27 -20.11
N LEU A 407 7.05 15.64 -18.82
CA LEU A 407 7.10 17.03 -18.39
C LEU A 407 8.53 17.56 -18.38
N TYR A 408 9.43 16.81 -17.75
CA TYR A 408 10.84 17.17 -17.59
C TYR A 408 11.72 15.94 -17.77
N GLU A 409 12.93 16.17 -18.27
CA GLU A 409 14.01 15.20 -18.34
C GLU A 409 15.21 15.81 -17.60
N MET A 410 15.60 15.18 -16.50
CA MET A 410 16.72 15.58 -15.66
C MET A 410 17.92 14.73 -16.02
N THR A 411 18.99 15.36 -16.48
CA THR A 411 20.27 14.70 -16.74
C THR A 411 21.16 14.84 -15.51
N ILE A 412 21.72 13.72 -15.05
CA ILE A 412 22.59 13.68 -13.86
C ILE A 412 24.04 13.90 -14.30
N ASP A 413 24.71 12.83 -14.71
CA ASP A 413 26.07 12.84 -15.21
C ASP A 413 26.29 11.65 -16.16
N ASP A 414 27.29 11.78 -17.03
CA ASP A 414 27.65 10.70 -17.96
C ASP A 414 28.54 9.65 -17.28
N VAL A 415 29.09 9.96 -16.09
CA VAL A 415 29.97 9.07 -15.32
C VAL A 415 29.17 7.99 -14.59
N HIS A 416 27.98 8.32 -14.07
CA HIS A 416 27.10 7.40 -13.36
C HIS A 416 25.74 7.26 -14.06
N PRO A 417 25.69 6.70 -15.28
CA PRO A 417 24.48 6.72 -16.10
C PRO A 417 23.36 5.79 -15.60
N ARG A 418 23.61 4.91 -14.64
CA ARG A 418 22.61 3.93 -14.21
C ARG A 418 21.79 4.44 -13.03
N ILE A 419 20.54 4.79 -13.25
CA ILE A 419 19.64 5.22 -12.17
C ILE A 419 18.99 4.01 -11.50
N LEU A 420 19.59 3.51 -10.41
CA LEU A 420 19.19 2.25 -9.79
C LEU A 420 17.97 2.36 -8.87
N SER A 421 17.83 3.49 -8.18
CA SER A 421 16.75 3.70 -7.20
C SER A 421 16.26 5.14 -7.25
N LEU A 422 14.96 5.30 -7.08
CA LEU A 422 14.27 6.58 -6.96
C LEU A 422 13.36 6.50 -5.73
N ALA A 423 13.39 7.53 -4.89
CA ALA A 423 12.47 7.66 -3.77
C ALA A 423 11.96 9.10 -3.71
N CYS A 424 10.65 9.28 -3.76
CA CYS A 424 10.05 10.59 -3.59
C CYS A 424 9.86 10.90 -2.10
N SER A 425 10.19 12.12 -1.68
CA SER A 425 9.85 12.56 -0.33
C SER A 425 8.33 12.54 -0.15
N PRO A 426 7.80 12.10 1.00
CA PRO A 426 6.36 12.13 1.29
C PRO A 426 5.73 13.53 1.16
N SER A 427 6.51 14.60 1.32
CA SER A 427 6.07 15.98 1.10
C SER A 427 5.85 16.33 -0.38
N GLY A 428 6.43 15.54 -1.30
CA GLY A 428 6.42 15.76 -2.74
C GLY A 428 7.34 16.88 -3.25
N THR A 429 8.11 17.53 -2.37
CA THR A 429 8.96 18.68 -2.76
C THR A 429 10.27 18.27 -3.39
N SER A 430 10.78 17.10 -3.04
CA SER A 430 12.07 16.59 -3.48
C SER A 430 12.01 15.09 -3.68
N PHE A 431 12.99 14.56 -4.40
CA PHE A 431 13.21 13.14 -4.56
C PHE A 431 14.71 12.84 -4.49
N VAL A 432 15.02 11.62 -4.08
CA VAL A 432 16.38 11.10 -4.05
C VAL A 432 16.54 10.14 -5.21
N CYS A 433 17.67 10.23 -5.89
CA CYS A 433 18.06 9.28 -6.94
C CYS A 433 19.44 8.70 -6.65
N SER A 434 19.56 7.39 -6.89
CA SER A 434 20.83 6.68 -6.89
C SER A 434 21.34 6.58 -8.32
N ALA A 435 22.56 7.04 -8.56
CA ALA A 435 23.25 6.99 -9.83
C ALA A 435 24.51 6.12 -9.68
N ALA A 436 24.68 5.13 -10.55
CA ALA A 436 25.83 4.21 -10.49
C ALA A 436 26.62 4.19 -11.80
N ALA A 437 27.92 3.94 -11.70
CA ALA A 437 28.78 3.76 -12.84
C ALA A 437 28.40 2.51 -13.65
N GLN A 438 28.88 2.43 -14.88
CA GLN A 438 28.76 1.21 -15.66
C GLN A 438 29.48 0.07 -14.93
N ALA A 439 28.82 -1.09 -14.83
CA ALA A 439 29.50 -2.28 -14.37
C ALA A 439 30.59 -2.61 -15.40
N ALA A 440 31.83 -2.84 -14.94
CA ALA A 440 32.89 -3.29 -15.83
C ALA A 440 32.44 -4.60 -16.51
N PRO A 441 32.66 -4.78 -17.82
CA PRO A 441 32.31 -6.03 -18.48
C PRO A 441 33.06 -7.19 -17.81
N SER A 442 32.32 -8.23 -17.44
CA SER A 442 32.88 -9.50 -16.95
C SER A 442 33.70 -10.15 -18.07
N GLY A 443 34.96 -9.75 -18.21
CA GLY A 443 35.75 -10.03 -19.41
C GLY A 443 37.26 -10.07 -19.19
N VAL A 444 37.73 -10.42 -18.00
CA VAL A 444 39.06 -11.04 -17.80
C VAL A 444 38.91 -12.11 -16.72
N VAL A 445 38.54 -13.32 -17.13
CA VAL A 445 38.69 -14.50 -16.30
C VAL A 445 40.14 -14.92 -16.42
N THR A 446 41.00 -14.49 -15.51
CA THR A 446 42.21 -15.27 -15.20
C THR A 446 41.77 -16.37 -14.25
N GLU A 447 41.79 -17.62 -14.73
CA GLU A 447 41.48 -18.78 -13.91
C GLU A 447 42.33 -18.77 -12.63
N GLY A 448 41.66 -18.69 -11.47
CA GLY A 448 42.36 -18.81 -10.18
C GLY A 448 41.68 -18.21 -8.96
N ASP A 449 40.80 -17.20 -9.09
CA ASP A 449 40.18 -16.58 -7.90
C ASP A 449 38.77 -16.08 -8.17
N ALA A 450 37.77 -16.94 -7.93
CA ALA A 450 36.36 -16.57 -7.94
C ALA A 450 36.00 -15.88 -6.61
N ARG A 451 36.51 -14.66 -6.36
CA ARG A 451 36.14 -13.87 -5.18
C ARG A 451 36.09 -12.35 -5.47
N VAL A 452 34.88 -11.80 -5.28
CA VAL A 452 34.51 -10.37 -5.12
C VAL A 452 34.79 -9.47 -6.34
N SER A 453 33.76 -9.29 -7.20
CA SER A 453 33.69 -8.09 -8.03
C SER A 453 33.70 -6.88 -7.10
N ALA A 454 34.65 -5.96 -7.25
CA ALA A 454 34.67 -4.74 -6.45
C ALA A 454 33.33 -3.99 -6.60
N PRO A 455 32.76 -3.44 -5.52
CA PRO A 455 31.47 -2.76 -5.58
C PRO A 455 31.57 -1.57 -6.54
N VAL A 456 30.62 -1.48 -7.47
CA VAL A 456 30.58 -0.44 -8.50
C VAL A 456 30.43 0.93 -7.82
N SER A 457 31.17 1.94 -8.26
CA SER A 457 31.06 3.29 -7.71
C SER A 457 29.69 3.91 -8.00
N GLY A 458 29.21 4.72 -7.08
CA GLY A 458 27.92 5.39 -7.23
C GLY A 458 27.80 6.64 -6.37
N GLN A 459 26.70 7.34 -6.60
CA GLN A 459 26.33 8.59 -5.96
C GLN A 459 24.87 8.54 -5.53
N LEU A 460 24.56 9.26 -4.45
CA LEU A 460 23.20 9.47 -3.98
C LEU A 460 22.92 10.97 -4.02
N LEU A 461 21.91 11.37 -4.77
CA LEU A 461 21.64 12.77 -5.10
C LEU A 461 20.23 13.15 -4.68
N LEU A 462 20.09 14.35 -4.11
CA LEU A 462 18.82 14.97 -3.77
C LEU A 462 18.46 16.01 -4.83
N TRP A 463 17.26 15.91 -5.36
CA TRP A 463 16.72 16.80 -6.39
C TRP A 463 15.45 17.48 -5.90
N ASP A 464 15.29 18.74 -6.28
CA ASP A 464 14.04 19.48 -6.09
C ASP A 464 13.10 19.21 -7.27
N THR A 465 11.91 18.68 -6.97
CA THR A 465 10.93 18.29 -7.98
C THR A 465 10.36 19.48 -8.75
N LYS A 466 10.26 20.67 -8.11
CA LYS A 466 9.66 21.86 -8.71
C LYS A 466 10.64 22.63 -9.58
N THR A 467 11.86 22.81 -9.09
CA THR A 467 12.90 23.58 -9.78
C THR A 467 13.73 22.74 -10.73
N VAL A 468 13.64 21.40 -10.63
CA VAL A 468 14.34 20.46 -11.52
C VAL A 468 15.86 20.66 -11.41
N LYS A 469 16.33 20.87 -10.18
CA LYS A 469 17.75 21.11 -9.86
C LYS A 469 18.23 20.18 -8.77
N GLN A 470 19.47 19.72 -8.91
CA GLN A 470 20.19 19.04 -7.87
C GLN A 470 20.42 20.01 -6.70
N GLN A 471 19.97 19.62 -5.51
CA GLN A 471 20.16 20.38 -4.28
C GLN A 471 21.42 19.92 -3.54
N LEU A 472 21.66 18.62 -3.50
CA LEU A 472 22.70 18.03 -2.66
C LEU A 472 23.17 16.68 -3.22
N GLN A 473 24.42 16.34 -2.94
CA GLN A 473 24.98 15.00 -3.06
C GLN A 473 25.34 14.49 -1.65
N PHE A 474 24.83 13.32 -1.28
CA PHE A 474 25.13 12.73 0.02
C PHE A 474 26.55 12.13 0.04
N ALA A 475 27.23 12.27 1.18
CA ALA A 475 28.50 11.61 1.43
C ALA A 475 28.28 10.12 1.72
N LEU A 476 28.87 9.25 0.90
CA LEU A 476 28.84 7.80 1.09
C LEU A 476 30.17 7.38 1.71
N GLU A 477 30.19 7.12 3.01
CA GLU A 477 31.36 6.62 3.74
C GLU A 477 31.38 5.08 3.75
N PRO A 478 32.54 4.40 3.60
CA PRO A 478 33.91 4.95 3.47
C PRO A 478 34.31 5.39 2.04
N GLY A 479 33.43 5.22 1.06
CA GLY A 479 33.69 5.62 -0.33
C GLY A 479 32.46 5.50 -1.23
N PRO A 480 32.52 6.07 -2.45
CA PRO A 480 31.40 6.07 -3.39
C PRO A 480 31.03 4.65 -3.80
N VAL A 481 29.75 4.30 -3.65
CA VAL A 481 29.21 2.96 -3.94
C VAL A 481 27.82 3.06 -4.53
N ALA A 482 27.47 2.12 -5.41
CA ALA A 482 26.14 1.98 -5.97
C ALA A 482 25.10 1.70 -4.87
N ILE A 483 24.05 2.52 -4.83
CA ILE A 483 22.90 2.32 -3.94
C ILE A 483 21.79 1.61 -4.73
N ASN A 484 21.40 0.41 -4.33
CA ASN A 484 20.44 -0.41 -5.04
C ASN A 484 18.99 -0.08 -4.66
N CYS A 485 18.75 0.28 -3.40
CA CYS A 485 17.42 0.56 -2.88
C CYS A 485 17.43 1.71 -1.89
N THR A 486 16.33 2.46 -1.86
CA THR A 486 16.13 3.62 -0.99
C THR A 486 14.68 3.67 -0.51
N ALA A 487 14.45 4.09 0.74
CA ALA A 487 13.12 4.26 1.29
C ALA A 487 13.09 5.42 2.30
N PHE A 488 12.08 6.27 2.22
CA PHE A 488 11.80 7.29 3.23
C PHE A 488 10.97 6.70 4.37
N ASN A 489 11.12 7.26 5.56
CA ASN A 489 10.12 7.09 6.62
C ASN A 489 8.88 7.97 6.34
N HIS A 490 7.80 7.82 7.11
CA HIS A 490 6.51 8.45 6.79
C HIS A 490 6.58 9.99 6.77
N ASN A 491 7.39 10.58 7.64
CA ASN A 491 7.53 12.04 7.73
C ASN A 491 8.60 12.61 6.76
N GLY A 492 9.38 11.76 6.11
CA GLY A 492 10.43 12.14 5.17
C GLY A 492 11.70 12.72 5.81
N ASN A 493 11.83 12.67 7.14
CA ASN A 493 13.02 13.14 7.85
C ASN A 493 14.16 12.11 7.85
N LEU A 494 13.86 10.84 7.62
CA LEU A 494 14.84 9.77 7.54
C LEU A 494 14.78 9.08 6.18
N LEU A 495 15.95 8.77 5.63
CA LEU A 495 16.10 7.99 4.42
C LEU A 495 17.00 6.80 4.72
N VAL A 496 16.50 5.58 4.52
CA VAL A 496 17.31 4.37 4.58
C VAL A 496 17.73 3.94 3.18
N THR A 497 18.95 3.45 3.05
CA THR A 497 19.55 3.05 1.78
C THR A 497 20.27 1.71 1.93
N GLY A 498 20.15 0.86 0.91
CA GLY A 498 20.87 -0.40 0.79
C GLY A 498 21.82 -0.36 -0.40
N ALA A 499 23.09 -0.72 -0.16
CA ALA A 499 24.17 -0.56 -1.13
C ALA A 499 24.72 -1.90 -1.65
N ALA A 500 25.46 -1.84 -2.76
CA ALA A 500 26.11 -3.00 -3.36
C ALA A 500 27.27 -3.56 -2.50
N ASP A 501 27.79 -2.78 -1.55
CA ASP A 501 28.79 -3.24 -0.56
C ASP A 501 28.15 -4.02 0.62
N GLY A 502 26.83 -4.23 0.60
CA GLY A 502 26.09 -4.90 1.67
C GLY A 502 25.87 -4.05 2.92
N MET A 503 26.22 -2.76 2.88
CA MET A 503 25.95 -1.83 3.98
C MET A 503 24.55 -1.23 3.84
N ILE A 504 23.92 -1.01 4.99
CA ILE A 504 22.76 -0.12 5.11
C ILE A 504 23.24 1.21 5.68
N ARG A 505 22.74 2.31 5.12
CA ARG A 505 23.01 3.68 5.61
C ARG A 505 21.68 4.39 5.84
N LEU A 506 21.55 5.02 7.00
CA LEU A 506 20.41 5.83 7.41
C LEU A 506 20.84 7.30 7.41
N PHE A 507 20.18 8.13 6.62
CA PHE A 507 20.43 9.55 6.50
C PHE A 507 19.38 10.36 7.25
N ASP A 508 19.84 11.37 7.98
CA ASP A 508 18.99 12.44 8.51
C ASP A 508 18.80 13.48 7.42
N MET A 509 17.56 13.68 6.97
CA MET A 509 17.20 14.59 5.88
C MET A 509 17.08 16.05 6.31
N GLN A 510 17.15 16.35 7.61
CA GLN A 510 17.26 17.72 8.11
C GLN A 510 18.71 18.22 8.09
N ARG A 511 19.66 17.30 8.35
CA ARG A 511 21.10 17.59 8.36
C ARG A 511 21.80 17.21 7.07
N TYR A 512 21.19 16.36 6.26
CA TYR A 512 21.75 15.76 5.05
C TYR A 512 23.01 14.92 5.28
N GLU A 513 23.12 14.30 6.47
CA GLU A 513 24.26 13.51 6.89
C GLU A 513 23.85 12.07 7.20
N SER A 514 24.80 11.13 7.04
CA SER A 514 24.61 9.74 7.45
C SER A 514 24.56 9.67 8.98
N ALA A 515 23.38 9.42 9.54
CA ALA A 515 23.17 9.26 10.97
C ALA A 515 23.74 7.92 11.46
N LEU A 516 23.50 6.84 10.71
CA LEU A 516 23.94 5.49 11.06
C LEU A 516 24.37 4.72 9.81
N SER A 517 25.35 3.83 9.96
CA SER A 517 25.73 2.88 8.93
C SER A 517 26.21 1.57 9.55
N TRP A 518 25.83 0.44 8.95
CA TRP A 518 26.25 -0.88 9.42
C TRP A 518 26.26 -1.90 8.27
N LYS A 519 27.10 -2.93 8.43
CA LYS A 519 27.15 -4.07 7.52
C LYS A 519 25.92 -4.95 7.77
N ALA A 520 25.04 -5.03 6.79
CA ALA A 520 23.77 -5.73 6.91
C ALA A 520 23.82 -7.15 6.32
N HIS A 521 24.36 -7.26 5.10
CA HIS A 521 24.34 -8.50 4.32
C HIS A 521 25.72 -8.87 3.78
N ASP A 522 25.94 -10.16 3.55
CA ASP A 522 27.10 -10.69 2.82
C ASP A 522 26.82 -10.73 1.31
N GLY A 523 26.96 -9.58 0.67
CA GLY A 523 26.60 -9.35 -0.74
C GLY A 523 25.74 -8.10 -0.87
N GLU A 524 25.13 -7.88 -2.04
CA GLU A 524 24.32 -6.69 -2.30
C GLU A 524 23.04 -6.62 -1.45
N VAL A 525 22.65 -5.42 -1.01
CA VAL A 525 21.32 -5.19 -0.42
C VAL A 525 20.31 -4.89 -1.53
N TYR A 526 19.23 -5.66 -1.63
CA TYR A 526 18.25 -5.55 -2.73
C TYR A 526 17.00 -4.73 -2.37
N SER A 527 16.50 -4.82 -1.15
CA SER A 527 15.36 -4.01 -0.70
C SER A 527 15.51 -3.63 0.76
N VAL A 528 15.06 -2.41 1.10
CA VAL A 528 15.02 -1.85 2.44
C VAL A 528 13.69 -1.13 2.65
N GLU A 529 13.12 -1.23 3.85
CA GLU A 529 11.88 -0.53 4.21
C GLU A 529 11.83 -0.31 5.73
N PHE A 530 11.19 0.78 6.16
CA PHE A 530 10.94 1.01 7.59
C PHE A 530 9.79 0.13 8.08
N SER A 531 9.83 -0.26 9.35
CA SER A 531 8.63 -0.79 10.01
C SER A 531 7.55 0.28 10.15
N TYR A 532 6.30 -0.16 10.29
CA TYR A 532 5.16 0.74 10.48
C TYR A 532 5.32 1.70 11.67
N ASP A 533 5.94 1.22 12.76
CA ASP A 533 6.24 2.02 13.96
C ASP A 533 7.55 2.83 13.86
N GLU A 534 8.24 2.77 12.72
CA GLU A 534 9.53 3.41 12.43
C GLU A 534 10.68 3.07 13.41
N ASN A 535 10.52 2.08 14.30
CA ASN A 535 11.56 1.70 15.25
C ASN A 535 12.59 0.72 14.67
N THR A 536 12.29 0.15 13.50
CA THR A 536 13.14 -0.82 12.84
C THR A 536 13.20 -0.62 11.34
N VAL A 537 14.25 -1.19 10.73
CA VAL A 537 14.39 -1.30 9.28
C VAL A 537 14.42 -2.77 8.94
N PHE A 538 13.67 -3.17 7.92
CA PHE A 538 13.76 -4.48 7.30
C PHE A 538 14.65 -4.41 6.07
N SER A 539 15.42 -5.47 5.84
CA SER A 539 16.25 -5.60 4.65
C SER A 539 16.31 -7.03 4.13
N ILE A 540 16.52 -7.14 2.83
CA ILE A 540 16.80 -8.40 2.14
C ILE A 540 18.01 -8.21 1.22
N GLY A 541 18.90 -9.20 1.21
CA GLY A 541 20.16 -9.12 0.45
C GLY A 541 20.49 -10.41 -0.27
N GLU A 542 21.60 -10.38 -1.02
CA GLU A 542 22.11 -11.49 -1.84
C GLU A 542 22.41 -12.77 -1.04
N ASP A 543 22.70 -12.64 0.24
CA ASP A 543 22.88 -13.77 1.16
C ASP A 543 21.58 -14.55 1.47
N GLY A 544 20.45 -14.15 0.90
CA GLY A 544 19.16 -14.84 1.05
C GLY A 544 18.46 -14.57 2.38
N LYS A 545 18.94 -13.59 3.15
CA LYS A 545 18.44 -13.31 4.50
C LYS A 545 17.47 -12.14 4.50
N PHE A 546 16.39 -12.28 5.26
CA PHE A 546 15.48 -11.20 5.65
C PHE A 546 15.77 -10.83 7.10
N VAL A 547 16.19 -9.58 7.34
CA VAL A 547 16.71 -9.15 8.63
C VAL A 547 16.00 -7.88 9.10
N GLN A 548 15.62 -7.86 10.38
CA GLN A 548 15.07 -6.69 11.06
C GLN A 548 16.15 -6.05 11.94
N TRP A 549 16.36 -4.75 11.76
CA TRP A 549 17.40 -3.98 12.45
C TRP A 549 16.80 -2.93 13.36
N ASN A 550 17.34 -2.78 14.56
CA ASN A 550 16.93 -1.71 15.47
C ASN A 550 17.56 -0.37 15.04
N ILE A 551 16.76 0.67 14.79
CA ILE A 551 17.31 1.97 14.38
C ILE A 551 17.94 2.74 15.55
N HIS A 552 17.49 2.49 16.79
CA HIS A 552 18.01 3.16 17.98
C HIS A 552 19.33 2.54 18.46
N ARG A 553 19.68 1.34 17.96
CA ARG A 553 20.91 0.62 18.26
C ARG A 553 21.55 0.09 16.98
N CYS A 554 22.47 0.87 16.43
CA CYS A 554 23.18 0.58 15.18
C CYS A 554 23.67 -0.88 15.10
N GLY A 555 23.35 -1.58 14.01
CA GLY A 555 23.83 -2.93 13.73
C GLY A 555 23.24 -4.04 14.61
N VAL A 556 22.32 -3.73 15.53
CA VAL A 556 21.66 -4.75 16.34
C VAL A 556 20.51 -5.38 15.56
N LYS A 557 20.66 -6.66 15.23
CA LYS A 557 19.60 -7.50 14.66
C LYS A 557 18.55 -7.78 15.72
N GLN A 558 17.29 -7.50 15.42
CA GLN A 558 16.16 -7.95 16.23
C GLN A 558 15.71 -9.35 15.81
N SER A 559 15.68 -9.60 14.51
CA SER A 559 15.33 -10.90 13.95
C SER A 559 16.06 -11.13 12.63
N GLU A 560 16.35 -12.39 12.32
CA GLU A 560 17.03 -12.82 11.09
C GLU A 560 16.40 -14.13 10.62
N TYR A 561 15.97 -14.15 9.36
CA TYR A 561 15.31 -15.29 8.76
C TYR A 561 15.95 -15.61 7.41
N SER A 562 16.25 -16.89 7.17
CA SER A 562 16.70 -17.34 5.85
C SER A 562 15.48 -17.61 4.97
N LEU A 563 15.37 -16.88 3.87
CA LEU A 563 14.33 -17.11 2.86
C LEU A 563 14.81 -18.13 1.82
N SER A 564 13.87 -18.69 1.07
CA SER A 564 14.20 -19.56 -0.05
C SER A 564 14.94 -18.78 -1.15
N GLN A 565 15.81 -19.45 -1.89
CA GLN A 565 16.52 -18.83 -3.02
C GLN A 565 15.54 -18.27 -4.07
N ASP A 566 14.38 -18.89 -4.22
CA ASP A 566 13.30 -18.44 -5.10
C ASP A 566 12.71 -17.07 -4.71
N ALA A 567 12.89 -16.60 -3.47
CA ALA A 567 12.43 -15.30 -3.00
C ALA A 567 13.41 -14.16 -3.31
N VAL A 568 14.69 -14.49 -3.50
CA VAL A 568 15.79 -13.52 -3.63
C VAL A 568 16.46 -13.60 -5.00
N GLY A 569 16.32 -14.72 -5.71
CA GLY A 569 16.96 -14.96 -6.99
C GLY A 569 18.41 -15.45 -6.88
N PRO A 570 19.18 -15.42 -7.99
CA PRO A 570 18.79 -14.94 -9.33
C PRO A 570 17.59 -15.71 -9.88
N PHE A 571 16.64 -14.99 -10.50
CA PHE A 571 15.44 -15.59 -11.07
C PHE A 571 15.75 -16.16 -12.44
N VAL A 572 15.43 -17.44 -12.66
CA VAL A 572 15.77 -18.14 -13.91
C VAL A 572 14.52 -18.69 -14.58
N LEU A 573 14.32 -18.33 -15.84
CA LEU A 573 13.29 -18.91 -16.70
C LEU A 573 13.95 -19.63 -17.87
N SER A 574 13.76 -20.96 -17.95
CA SER A 574 14.31 -21.79 -19.02
C SER A 574 13.26 -21.97 -20.13
N GLY A 575 13.61 -21.57 -21.35
CA GLY A 575 12.78 -21.80 -22.54
C GLY A 575 12.90 -23.22 -23.09
N TYR A 576 11.99 -23.60 -23.99
CA TYR A 576 11.93 -24.93 -24.60
C TYR A 576 13.20 -25.34 -25.37
N SER A 577 14.00 -24.37 -25.84
CA SER A 577 15.27 -24.60 -26.53
C SER A 577 16.48 -24.77 -25.60
N GLY A 578 16.28 -24.67 -24.28
CA GLY A 578 17.36 -24.63 -23.29
C GLY A 578 17.97 -23.24 -23.07
N TYR A 579 17.53 -22.22 -23.81
CA TYR A 579 17.90 -20.82 -23.53
C TYR A 579 17.36 -20.39 -22.16
N LYS A 580 18.21 -19.82 -21.31
CA LYS A 580 17.85 -19.38 -19.96
C LYS A 580 17.86 -17.85 -19.89
N GLN A 581 16.74 -17.27 -19.51
CA GLN A 581 16.68 -15.89 -19.04
C GLN A 581 17.06 -15.88 -17.56
N VAL A 582 18.00 -15.00 -17.19
CA VAL A 582 18.44 -14.81 -15.80
C VAL A 582 18.23 -13.35 -15.44
N GLN A 583 17.46 -13.10 -14.38
CA GLN A 583 17.19 -11.77 -13.87
C GLN A 583 17.65 -11.64 -12.42
N VAL A 584 18.50 -10.64 -12.18
CA VAL A 584 18.90 -10.21 -10.83
C VAL A 584 17.81 -9.29 -10.26
N PRO A 585 17.53 -9.31 -8.95
CA PRO A 585 16.58 -8.40 -8.32
C PRO A 585 16.80 -6.92 -8.66
N ARG A 586 15.70 -6.22 -8.92
CA ARG A 586 15.69 -4.78 -9.27
C ARG A 586 14.51 -4.08 -8.62
N GLY A 587 13.32 -4.68 -8.72
CA GLY A 587 12.13 -4.24 -8.00
C GLY A 587 12.15 -4.61 -6.52
N ARG A 588 11.08 -4.25 -5.83
CA ARG A 588 10.86 -4.63 -4.43
C ARG A 588 10.69 -6.15 -4.32
N LEU A 589 11.45 -6.76 -3.43
CA LEU A 589 11.37 -8.20 -3.13
C LEU A 589 10.41 -8.55 -2.00
N PHE A 590 10.06 -7.56 -1.17
CA PHE A 590 9.04 -7.70 -0.15
C PHE A 590 8.17 -6.43 -0.05
N ALA A 591 6.96 -6.59 0.49
CA ALA A 591 6.04 -5.49 0.79
C ALA A 591 5.20 -5.84 2.03
N PHE A 592 4.84 -4.82 2.83
CA PHE A 592 4.05 -5.02 4.05
C PHE A 592 2.56 -4.72 3.86
N ASP A 593 1.74 -5.30 4.71
CA ASP A 593 0.36 -4.83 4.90
C ASP A 593 0.32 -3.46 5.58
N SER A 594 -0.87 -2.85 5.62
CA SER A 594 -1.06 -1.50 6.19
C SER A 594 -0.74 -1.37 7.68
N GLU A 595 -0.67 -2.48 8.42
CA GLU A 595 -0.37 -2.52 9.86
C GLU A 595 1.08 -2.98 10.15
N GLY A 596 1.84 -3.36 9.12
CA GLY A 596 3.19 -3.90 9.26
C GLY A 596 3.26 -5.20 10.06
N GLN A 597 2.19 -6.00 10.08
CA GLN A 597 2.14 -7.31 10.75
C GLN A 597 2.44 -8.47 9.80
N HIS A 598 2.22 -8.27 8.50
CA HIS A 598 2.42 -9.29 7.48
C HIS A 598 3.35 -8.80 6.39
N VAL A 599 4.16 -9.71 5.85
CA VAL A 599 5.09 -9.43 4.76
C VAL A 599 4.83 -10.36 3.59
N LEU A 600 4.65 -9.79 2.41
CA LEU A 600 4.57 -10.51 1.13
C LEU A 600 5.96 -10.61 0.53
N THR A 601 6.38 -11.80 0.09
CA THR A 601 7.66 -12.02 -0.61
C THR A 601 7.45 -12.76 -1.94
N CYS A 602 8.49 -12.75 -2.78
CA CYS A 602 8.56 -13.52 -4.02
C CYS A 602 8.66 -15.04 -3.76
N SER A 603 8.23 -15.85 -4.74
CA SER A 603 8.48 -17.29 -4.85
C SER A 603 8.31 -17.73 -6.32
N SER A 604 8.74 -18.95 -6.66
CA SER A 604 8.67 -19.53 -8.00
C SER A 604 7.25 -19.74 -8.52
N SER A 605 6.26 -19.91 -7.63
CA SER A 605 4.87 -20.22 -7.97
C SER A 605 3.86 -19.10 -7.69
N GLY A 606 4.29 -18.01 -7.03
CA GLY A 606 3.44 -16.89 -6.64
C GLY A 606 4.03 -16.10 -5.47
N GLY A 607 3.26 -15.16 -4.91
CA GLY A 607 3.66 -14.48 -3.68
C GLY A 607 3.34 -15.31 -2.44
N VAL A 608 4.20 -15.23 -1.42
CA VAL A 608 4.00 -15.88 -0.11
C VAL A 608 3.90 -14.82 0.97
N ILE A 609 2.86 -14.90 1.80
CA ILE A 609 2.62 -13.99 2.92
C ILE A 609 3.06 -14.66 4.20
N TYR A 610 3.90 -13.97 4.97
CA TYR A 610 4.34 -14.40 6.27
C TYR A 610 3.83 -13.47 7.38
N ARG A 611 3.67 -14.03 8.58
CA ARG A 611 3.40 -13.27 9.80
C ARG A 611 4.70 -12.86 10.48
N LEU A 612 4.80 -11.59 10.87
CA LEU A 612 5.91 -11.08 11.66
C LEU A 612 5.61 -11.29 13.15
N ASN A 613 6.23 -12.30 13.75
CA ASN A 613 6.12 -12.53 15.19
C ASN A 613 7.12 -11.66 15.97
N LYS A 614 6.67 -11.09 17.09
CA LYS A 614 7.51 -10.29 18.01
C LYS A 614 8.42 -11.14 18.92
N ALA A 615 8.29 -12.46 18.88
CA ALA A 615 9.06 -13.42 19.67
C ALA A 615 9.80 -14.37 18.71
N ASP A 616 10.89 -15.00 19.16
CA ASP A 616 11.79 -15.94 18.43
C ASP A 616 11.11 -17.12 17.70
N ALA A 617 9.78 -17.19 17.67
CA ALA A 617 9.03 -18.04 16.76
C ALA A 617 9.27 -17.53 15.33
N GLY A 618 9.92 -18.37 14.50
CA GLY A 618 10.33 -18.05 13.14
C GLY A 618 9.26 -17.45 12.22
N LEU A 619 9.67 -17.12 10.99
CA LEU A 619 8.79 -16.58 9.96
C LEU A 619 7.74 -17.64 9.55
N GLU A 620 6.50 -17.48 10.01
CA GLU A 620 5.40 -18.41 9.72
C GLU A 620 4.72 -18.03 8.42
N SER A 621 4.68 -18.96 7.45
CA SER A 621 3.94 -18.78 6.20
C SER A 621 2.46 -18.94 6.47
N VAL A 622 1.71 -17.89 6.16
CA VAL A 622 0.27 -17.76 6.42
C VAL A 622 -0.55 -18.10 5.20
N LEU A 623 -0.16 -17.54 4.05
CA LEU A 623 -0.93 -17.67 2.81
C LEU A 623 -0.01 -17.65 1.59
N SER A 624 -0.15 -18.66 0.73
CA SER A 624 0.48 -18.70 -0.59
C SER A 624 -0.54 -18.28 -1.65
N LEU A 625 -0.29 -17.15 -2.33
CA LEU A 625 -1.21 -16.60 -3.32
C LEU A 625 -1.28 -17.46 -4.60
N GLY A 626 -0.15 -18.04 -5.00
CA GLY A 626 -0.01 -18.92 -6.15
C GLY A 626 -0.42 -18.30 -7.49
N GLY A 627 -0.53 -19.15 -8.51
CA GLY A 627 -1.13 -18.83 -9.81
C GLY A 627 -0.14 -18.47 -10.92
N HIS A 628 1.14 -18.28 -10.61
CA HIS A 628 2.17 -17.99 -11.63
C HIS A 628 2.79 -19.27 -12.19
N LYS A 629 3.17 -19.23 -13.48
CA LYS A 629 3.90 -20.32 -14.17
C LYS A 629 5.39 -20.05 -14.29
N ALA A 630 5.80 -18.82 -14.03
CA ALA A 630 7.17 -18.35 -14.05
C ALA A 630 7.50 -17.68 -12.70
N PRO A 631 8.79 -17.59 -12.32
CA PRO A 631 9.18 -16.99 -11.04
C PRO A 631 8.65 -15.57 -10.87
N VAL A 632 8.13 -15.28 -9.67
CA VAL A 632 7.78 -13.92 -9.26
C VAL A 632 9.07 -13.17 -8.92
N VAL A 633 9.24 -11.99 -9.51
CA VAL A 633 10.49 -11.21 -9.43
C VAL A 633 10.33 -9.90 -8.68
N THR A 634 9.10 -9.42 -8.51
CA THR A 634 8.79 -8.25 -7.69
C THR A 634 7.35 -8.30 -7.17
N VAL A 635 7.14 -7.67 -6.01
CA VAL A 635 5.85 -7.62 -5.32
C VAL A 635 5.53 -6.21 -4.84
N ASP A 636 4.25 -5.93 -4.63
CA ASP A 636 3.78 -4.72 -3.95
C ASP A 636 2.49 -5.02 -3.19
N TRP A 637 2.22 -4.25 -2.14
CA TRP A 637 1.01 -4.41 -1.34
C TRP A 637 0.44 -3.03 -1.01
N CYS A 638 -0.82 -2.82 -1.38
CA CYS A 638 -1.57 -1.62 -1.03
C CYS A 638 -2.87 -2.02 -0.34
N SER A 639 -3.25 -1.35 0.75
CA SER A 639 -4.56 -1.55 1.38
C SER A 639 -5.48 -0.37 1.06
N ALA A 640 -6.68 -0.66 0.57
CA ALA A 640 -7.72 0.34 0.31
C ALA A 640 -9.08 -0.19 0.77
N MET A 641 -9.83 0.62 1.54
CA MET A 641 -11.18 0.29 2.02
C MET A 641 -11.28 -1.09 2.71
N ASP A 642 -10.39 -1.37 3.67
CA ASP A 642 -10.30 -2.62 4.43
C ASP A 642 -9.98 -3.90 3.61
N CYS A 643 -9.72 -3.74 2.31
CA CYS A 643 -9.24 -4.80 1.42
C CYS A 643 -7.76 -4.56 1.08
N GLY A 644 -6.91 -5.57 1.32
CA GLY A 644 -5.53 -5.61 0.85
C GLY A 644 -5.48 -6.02 -0.62
N THR A 645 -4.81 -5.26 -1.45
CA THR A 645 -4.48 -5.60 -2.83
C THR A 645 -3.00 -5.97 -2.91
N CYS A 646 -2.73 -7.24 -3.16
CA CYS A 646 -1.38 -7.76 -3.36
C CYS A 646 -1.08 -7.89 -4.85
N LEU A 647 0.04 -7.31 -5.29
CA LEU A 647 0.57 -7.46 -6.64
C LEU A 647 1.76 -8.41 -6.64
N THR A 648 1.71 -9.39 -7.53
CA THR A 648 2.84 -10.32 -7.78
C THR A 648 3.13 -10.32 -9.27
N ALA A 649 4.37 -10.03 -9.65
CA ALA A 649 4.77 -9.89 -11.06
C ALA A 649 5.87 -10.89 -11.42
N SER A 650 5.74 -11.57 -12.57
CA SER A 650 6.61 -12.69 -12.97
C SER A 650 7.40 -12.46 -14.24
N MET A 651 8.34 -13.40 -14.50
CA MET A 651 9.25 -13.35 -15.65
C MET A 651 8.58 -13.50 -17.02
N ASP A 652 7.37 -14.03 -17.08
CA ASP A 652 6.57 -14.19 -18.30
C ASP A 652 5.71 -12.95 -18.64
N GLY A 653 5.92 -11.83 -17.94
CA GLY A 653 5.17 -10.59 -18.16
C GLY A 653 3.77 -10.60 -17.54
N LYS A 654 3.42 -11.61 -16.74
CA LYS A 654 2.13 -11.67 -16.04
C LYS A 654 2.20 -10.98 -14.69
N ILE A 655 1.18 -10.19 -14.39
CA ILE A 655 1.00 -9.56 -13.08
C ILE A 655 -0.32 -10.06 -12.52
N LYS A 656 -0.30 -10.63 -11.31
CA LYS A 656 -1.52 -11.04 -10.61
C LYS A 656 -1.86 -10.04 -9.55
N LEU A 657 -3.13 -9.73 -9.48
CA LEU A 657 -3.74 -8.89 -8.48
C LEU A 657 -4.61 -9.77 -7.60
N SER A 658 -4.21 -9.96 -6.35
CA SER A 658 -4.96 -10.75 -5.37
C SER A 658 -5.61 -9.82 -4.36
N THR A 659 -6.95 -9.87 -4.26
CA THR A 659 -7.70 -9.08 -3.27
C THR A 659 -7.89 -9.92 -2.02
N LEU A 660 -7.43 -9.40 -0.88
CA LEU A 660 -7.46 -10.03 0.42
C LEU A 660 -8.36 -9.23 1.37
N LEU A 661 -9.22 -9.93 2.10
CA LEU A 661 -9.99 -9.36 3.20
C LEU A 661 -9.38 -9.83 4.52
N ALA A 662 -9.00 -8.90 5.40
CA ALA A 662 -8.53 -9.23 6.73
C ALA A 662 -9.70 -9.77 7.58
N GLN A 663 -9.52 -10.94 8.19
CA GLN A 663 -10.43 -11.43 9.21
C GLN A 663 -10.04 -10.76 10.53
N LYS A 664 -10.95 -9.96 11.09
CA LYS A 664 -10.79 -9.52 12.48
C LYS A 664 -11.01 -10.75 13.38
N PRO A 665 -10.12 -11.00 14.35
CA PRO A 665 -10.27 -12.09 15.31
C PRO A 665 -11.53 -11.92 16.17
#